data_AF-A0A2W5ZAZ3-F1
#
_entry.id   AF-A0A2W5ZAZ3-F1
#
_cell.length_a   1.000
_cell.length_b   1.000
_cell.length_c   1.000
_cell.angle_alpha   90.00
_cell.angle_beta   90.00
_cell.angle_gamma   90.00
#
_symmetry.space_group_name_H-M   'P 1'
#
loop_
_entity.id
_entity.type
_entity.pdbx_description
1 polymer ?
#
loop_
_entity_poly.entity_id
_entity_poly.type
_entity_poly.pdbx_seq_one_letter_code
_entity_poly.pdbx_strand_id
1 'polypeptide(L)'
;GAKGGFVVKRPPAGGSREEQAEEVVTCYRTFISGLLDLTDNIVGDDIVHPPDTVRYDGDDPYLVVAADKGTATFSDVANAISLERGFWLGDAFASGGSSGYDHKKMGITARGAWESVKRHFYELGVETATNDFTVVGVGDMSGDVFGNGMLLSDHIKLVAAFDHRHIFVDPDPDPVASLAERRRLFELPRSSWADYNSDLLSEGGGVYPRSAKSITLSPETQDVLGVAEVRMAPNDVIRAMLRAPVDLFWNGGIGTYVKASTESHADAHDRSSDALRVDATELRFRVVGEGGNLGLTQRARIELALAGSQVNTDAVDNSAGVDCSDHEVNLKIVLNRAVGDGDLTVKQRDALLAEMTEEVAAQVLRDNIDQTQALSNAKAGALAMVDVHARYLRRLVAAGRLDRDLEALPTDEELSNRAADGHGLTAPELAVVLAYTKIQTYDELLASEVPADSYLHKELLGYFPSLMRERFGDQIAGHPLRREIIATALANATVNRAGISFLFRMGEETGAGVPDVVKAHLVAKEVFGLDRLWAEVEAAQDQVAALTQTSMFLEARKLIERATRWLLRNRRQPMDIESTVEFFSPGVQQLADQMPRYLSEIDRETLARSVAELELAGVEGDLAGRIAALDSMFSALDIVDVAAQLGAAVDRVAQVYFAIGERLELDWLQVQIVQLPRGDRWQALARGALRDDLYHQHASLTADVLRRGSGDAEEQHGAPRTLVEAWASRNQSALARSLTLLADIKSAGSSDLATLCVALREVRDLVEVRHQH
;
A
#
# COMPACT_ATOMS: atom_id res chain seq x y z
N GLY A 1 -3.78 11.36 -13.76
CA GLY A 1 -4.58 12.34 -12.99
C GLY A 1 -4.33 13.74 -13.49
N ALA A 2 -5.34 14.60 -13.48
CA ALA A 2 -5.24 15.99 -13.93
C ALA A 2 -5.97 16.92 -12.93
N LYS A 3 -5.74 18.23 -13.05
CA LYS A 3 -6.46 19.25 -12.28
C LYS A 3 -6.96 20.35 -13.21
N GLY A 4 -8.22 20.75 -13.03
CA GLY A 4 -8.85 21.86 -13.74
C GLY A 4 -9.37 22.92 -12.78
N GLY A 5 -9.56 24.14 -13.28
CA GLY A 5 -10.15 25.23 -12.52
C GLY A 5 -10.54 26.41 -13.41
N PHE A 6 -11.45 27.24 -12.91
CA PHE A 6 -11.88 28.46 -13.59
C PHE A 6 -11.94 29.64 -12.61
N VAL A 7 -11.87 30.86 -13.16
CA VAL A 7 -11.95 32.10 -12.37
C VAL A 7 -13.06 32.98 -12.95
N VAL A 8 -13.97 33.42 -12.10
CA VAL A 8 -15.01 34.40 -12.46
C VAL A 8 -14.38 35.78 -12.54
N LYS A 9 -14.02 36.23 -13.75
CA LYS A 9 -13.31 37.50 -13.97
C LYS A 9 -14.20 38.75 -13.82
N ARG A 10 -15.50 38.62 -14.05
CA ARG A 10 -16.47 39.73 -14.06
C ARG A 10 -17.72 39.38 -13.25
N PRO A 11 -17.58 39.16 -11.92
CA PRO A 11 -18.75 38.88 -11.08
C PRO A 11 -19.73 40.06 -11.11
N PRO A 12 -21.06 39.85 -10.95
CA PRO A 12 -22.05 40.92 -10.92
C PRO A 12 -21.68 41.99 -9.88
N ALA A 13 -21.45 43.22 -10.31
CA ALA A 13 -21.05 44.29 -9.39
C ALA A 13 -22.21 44.68 -8.46
N GLY A 14 -22.05 44.47 -7.15
CA GLY A 14 -23.09 44.77 -6.15
C GLY A 14 -24.28 43.81 -6.17
N GLY A 15 -24.17 42.67 -6.89
CA GLY A 15 -25.23 41.68 -6.97
C GLY A 15 -25.49 40.93 -5.67
N SER A 16 -26.69 40.40 -5.53
CA SER A 16 -27.09 39.53 -4.41
C SER A 16 -26.24 38.26 -4.37
N ARG A 17 -26.22 37.56 -3.22
CA ARG A 17 -25.51 36.28 -3.10
C ARG A 17 -26.00 35.24 -4.12
N GLU A 18 -27.27 35.29 -4.48
CA GLU A 18 -27.89 34.41 -5.47
C GLU A 18 -27.38 34.76 -6.88
N GLU A 19 -27.35 36.04 -7.25
CA GLU A 19 -26.81 36.48 -8.54
C GLU A 19 -25.32 36.12 -8.71
N GLN A 20 -24.54 36.20 -7.62
CA GLN A 20 -23.14 35.72 -7.63
C GLN A 20 -23.06 34.21 -7.88
N ALA A 21 -23.89 33.43 -7.20
CA ALA A 21 -23.90 31.97 -7.33
C ALA A 21 -24.34 31.53 -8.74
N GLU A 22 -25.34 32.20 -9.31
CA GLU A 22 -25.80 31.95 -10.67
C GLU A 22 -24.73 32.26 -11.73
N GLU A 23 -23.98 33.35 -11.57
CA GLU A 23 -22.86 33.66 -12.46
C GLU A 23 -21.76 32.57 -12.38
N VAL A 24 -21.44 32.11 -11.17
CA VAL A 24 -20.47 31.03 -10.97
C VAL A 24 -20.91 29.76 -11.70
N VAL A 25 -22.18 29.37 -11.57
CA VAL A 25 -22.72 28.20 -12.27
C VAL A 25 -22.70 28.42 -13.80
N THR A 26 -23.01 29.62 -14.28
CA THR A 26 -22.97 29.95 -15.71
C THR A 26 -21.56 29.86 -16.30
N CYS A 27 -20.57 30.39 -15.59
CA CYS A 27 -19.17 30.24 -15.94
C CYS A 27 -18.72 28.77 -15.94
N TYR A 28 -19.16 27.99 -14.95
CA TYR A 28 -18.88 26.56 -14.87
C TYR A 28 -19.47 25.80 -16.06
N ARG A 29 -20.73 26.06 -16.43
CA ARG A 29 -21.37 25.45 -17.61
C ARG A 29 -20.59 25.73 -18.88
N THR A 30 -20.12 26.98 -19.04
CA THR A 30 -19.30 27.39 -20.18
C THR A 30 -17.96 26.66 -20.19
N PHE A 31 -17.32 26.53 -19.03
CA PHE A 31 -16.05 25.82 -18.88
C PHE A 31 -16.18 24.34 -19.24
N ILE A 32 -17.14 23.63 -18.67
CA ILE A 32 -17.40 22.20 -18.99
C ILE A 32 -17.75 22.01 -20.46
N SER A 33 -18.60 22.88 -21.02
CA SER A 33 -18.92 22.87 -22.45
C SER A 33 -17.67 23.01 -23.32
N GLY A 34 -16.77 23.93 -22.96
CA GLY A 34 -15.52 24.15 -23.68
C GLY A 34 -14.54 22.98 -23.57
N LEU A 35 -14.55 22.22 -22.46
CA LEU A 35 -13.77 20.98 -22.36
C LEU A 35 -14.30 19.94 -23.35
N LEU A 36 -15.63 19.73 -23.38
CA LEU A 36 -16.27 18.78 -24.30
C LEU A 36 -16.21 19.22 -25.78
N ASP A 37 -15.95 20.50 -26.07
CA ASP A 37 -15.66 20.97 -27.44
C ASP A 37 -14.29 20.48 -27.96
N LEU A 38 -13.41 20.02 -27.06
CA LEU A 38 -12.03 19.60 -27.37
C LEU A 38 -11.77 18.11 -27.16
N THR A 39 -12.66 17.40 -26.44
CA THR A 39 -12.52 15.97 -26.13
C THR A 39 -13.12 15.08 -27.21
N ASP A 40 -12.46 13.97 -27.52
CA ASP A 40 -13.03 12.95 -28.41
C ASP A 40 -14.24 12.28 -27.76
N ASN A 41 -15.12 11.66 -28.55
CA ASN A 41 -16.29 10.96 -28.05
C ASN A 41 -16.35 9.52 -28.59
N ILE A 42 -17.07 8.63 -27.91
CA ILE A 42 -17.37 7.29 -28.40
C ILE A 42 -18.80 7.26 -28.94
N VAL A 43 -18.96 6.94 -30.22
CA VAL A 43 -20.27 6.82 -30.87
C VAL A 43 -20.39 5.44 -31.51
N GLY A 44 -21.14 4.55 -30.86
CA GLY A 44 -21.12 3.13 -31.21
C GLY A 44 -19.76 2.52 -30.88
N ASP A 45 -19.09 1.94 -31.87
CA ASP A 45 -17.76 1.36 -31.74
C ASP A 45 -16.64 2.30 -32.24
N ASP A 46 -16.98 3.48 -32.73
CA ASP A 46 -16.04 4.43 -33.32
C ASP A 46 -15.70 5.58 -32.37
N ILE A 47 -14.43 6.00 -32.39
CA ILE A 47 -13.99 7.25 -31.77
C ILE A 47 -14.21 8.39 -32.76
N VAL A 48 -14.90 9.44 -32.32
CA VAL A 48 -15.25 10.61 -33.11
C VAL A 48 -14.61 11.86 -32.53
N HIS A 49 -13.91 12.60 -33.38
CA HIS A 49 -13.20 13.83 -32.99
C HIS A 49 -14.04 15.09 -33.25
N PRO A 50 -13.94 16.13 -32.41
CA PRO A 50 -14.56 17.42 -32.69
C PRO A 50 -14.00 18.05 -33.98
N PRO A 51 -14.86 18.60 -34.87
CA PRO A 51 -14.47 18.96 -36.24
C PRO A 51 -13.47 20.13 -36.35
N ASP A 52 -13.46 21.05 -35.38
CA ASP A 52 -12.64 22.28 -35.41
C ASP A 52 -11.44 22.22 -34.45
N THR A 53 -10.92 21.02 -34.18
CA THR A 53 -9.83 20.77 -33.22
C THR A 53 -8.55 20.32 -33.91
N VAL A 54 -7.42 21.00 -33.60
CA VAL A 54 -6.08 20.56 -34.00
C VAL A 54 -5.56 19.58 -32.96
N ARG A 55 -5.31 18.34 -33.39
CA ARG A 55 -4.87 17.25 -32.52
C ARG A 55 -3.36 17.10 -32.60
N TYR A 56 -2.70 17.18 -31.44
CA TYR A 56 -1.27 16.89 -31.29
C TYR A 56 -1.02 15.47 -30.76
N ASP A 57 -2.01 14.91 -30.08
CA ASP A 57 -1.98 13.60 -29.42
C ASP A 57 -2.87 12.58 -30.15
N GLY A 58 -2.91 11.35 -29.61
CA GLY A 58 -3.76 10.27 -30.11
C GLY A 58 -5.25 10.47 -29.80
N ASP A 59 -6.01 9.37 -29.88
CA ASP A 59 -7.43 9.38 -29.51
C ASP A 59 -7.55 9.49 -27.98
N ASP A 60 -8.37 10.44 -27.50
CA ASP A 60 -8.59 10.66 -26.06
C ASP A 60 -10.07 10.91 -25.75
N PRO A 61 -10.90 9.85 -25.76
CA PRO A 61 -12.31 9.99 -25.49
C PRO A 61 -12.65 10.02 -24.00
N TYR A 62 -11.68 9.79 -23.10
CA TYR A 62 -11.95 9.59 -21.68
C TYR A 62 -11.64 10.83 -20.86
N LEU A 63 -12.67 11.63 -20.58
CA LEU A 63 -12.61 12.77 -19.68
C LEU A 63 -13.65 12.61 -18.56
N VAL A 64 -13.18 12.50 -17.32
CA VAL A 64 -14.01 12.52 -16.12
C VAL A 64 -13.64 13.76 -15.29
N VAL A 65 -14.64 14.43 -14.75
CA VAL A 65 -14.47 15.56 -13.83
C VAL A 65 -14.95 15.18 -12.44
N ALA A 66 -14.34 15.75 -11.40
CA ALA A 66 -14.78 15.59 -10.02
C ALA A 66 -14.96 16.95 -9.38
N ALA A 67 -15.82 17.01 -8.38
CA ALA A 67 -16.08 18.23 -7.65
C ALA A 67 -14.89 18.60 -6.74
N ASP A 68 -14.60 19.89 -6.63
CA ASP A 68 -13.58 20.44 -5.73
C ASP A 68 -14.11 21.73 -5.06
N LYS A 69 -13.26 22.40 -4.28
CA LYS A 69 -13.52 23.68 -3.63
C LYS A 69 -14.21 24.67 -4.57
N GLY A 70 -15.41 25.11 -4.17
CA GLY A 70 -16.23 26.05 -4.94
C GLY A 70 -17.15 25.40 -5.98
N THR A 71 -17.07 24.08 -6.18
CA THR A 71 -17.88 23.32 -7.17
C THR A 71 -18.50 22.04 -6.60
N ALA A 72 -18.42 21.82 -5.28
CA ALA A 72 -18.88 20.61 -4.58
C ALA A 72 -20.30 20.13 -4.96
N THR A 73 -21.20 21.03 -5.36
CA THR A 73 -22.60 20.70 -5.73
C THR A 73 -22.84 20.71 -7.24
N PHE A 74 -21.81 20.74 -8.08
CA PHE A 74 -21.96 20.95 -9.52
C PHE A 74 -21.88 19.69 -10.38
N SER A 75 -21.69 18.50 -9.79
CA SER A 75 -21.67 17.23 -10.55
C SER A 75 -22.93 17.02 -11.38
N ASP A 76 -24.12 17.31 -10.83
CA ASP A 76 -25.38 17.24 -11.58
C ASP A 76 -25.41 18.18 -12.79
N VAL A 77 -24.79 19.36 -12.68
CA VAL A 77 -24.69 20.33 -13.79
C VAL A 77 -23.77 19.81 -14.88
N ALA A 78 -22.63 19.23 -14.52
CA ALA A 78 -21.70 18.63 -15.47
C ALA A 78 -22.32 17.42 -16.19
N ASN A 79 -22.98 16.54 -15.44
CA ASN A 79 -23.67 15.36 -15.98
C ASN A 79 -24.82 15.74 -16.91
N ALA A 80 -25.58 16.79 -16.60
CA ALA A 80 -26.62 17.30 -17.50
C ALA A 80 -26.03 17.77 -18.85
N ILE A 81 -24.90 18.49 -18.82
CA ILE A 81 -24.23 18.94 -20.05
C ILE A 81 -23.73 17.76 -20.88
N SER A 82 -23.12 16.77 -20.23
CA SER A 82 -22.65 15.53 -20.88
C SER A 82 -23.79 14.81 -21.61
N LEU A 83 -24.93 14.64 -20.94
CA LEU A 83 -26.14 14.04 -21.52
C LEU A 83 -26.70 14.87 -22.68
N GLU A 84 -26.82 16.19 -22.54
CA GLU A 84 -27.31 17.10 -23.59
C GLU A 84 -26.44 17.05 -24.85
N ARG A 85 -25.13 16.86 -24.67
CA ARG A 85 -24.15 16.76 -25.77
C ARG A 85 -23.98 15.36 -26.33
N GLY A 86 -24.65 14.36 -25.77
CA GLY A 86 -24.50 12.95 -26.19
C GLY A 86 -23.08 12.42 -25.98
N PHE A 87 -22.39 12.88 -24.94
CA PHE A 87 -21.08 12.35 -24.57
C PHE A 87 -21.23 10.96 -23.95
N TRP A 88 -20.36 10.03 -24.34
CA TRP A 88 -20.56 8.59 -24.10
C TRP A 88 -20.60 8.19 -22.63
N LEU A 89 -19.92 8.93 -21.75
CA LEU A 89 -19.99 8.70 -20.31
C LEU A 89 -21.36 9.04 -19.71
N GLY A 90 -22.17 9.86 -20.38
CA GLY A 90 -23.47 10.30 -19.87
C GLY A 90 -23.32 10.92 -18.46
N ASP A 91 -24.02 10.38 -17.49
CA ASP A 91 -23.94 10.82 -16.09
C ASP A 91 -22.84 10.16 -15.24
N ALA A 92 -21.95 9.40 -15.89
CA ALA A 92 -20.64 8.99 -15.34
C ALA A 92 -19.55 10.03 -15.60
N PHE A 93 -19.84 11.11 -16.35
CA PHE A 93 -18.89 12.16 -16.67
C PHE A 93 -18.37 12.89 -15.42
N ALA A 94 -19.24 13.10 -14.43
CA ALA A 94 -18.90 13.65 -13.14
C ALA A 94 -19.33 12.72 -12.01
N SER A 95 -18.39 12.37 -11.12
CA SER A 95 -18.66 11.57 -9.93
C SER A 95 -19.43 12.37 -8.87
N GLY A 96 -20.18 11.66 -8.02
CA GLY A 96 -21.08 12.23 -7.03
C GLY A 96 -22.38 12.79 -7.64
N GLY A 97 -22.95 13.80 -6.98
CA GLY A 97 -24.24 14.37 -7.36
C GLY A 97 -25.44 13.53 -6.88
N SER A 98 -26.61 13.81 -7.46
CA SER A 98 -27.89 13.22 -7.03
C SER A 98 -28.04 11.72 -7.34
N SER A 99 -27.30 11.20 -8.32
CA SER A 99 -27.30 9.79 -8.76
C SER A 99 -26.00 9.04 -8.43
N GLY A 100 -25.07 9.67 -7.71
CA GLY A 100 -23.76 9.11 -7.32
C GLY A 100 -23.64 8.80 -5.83
N TYR A 101 -22.43 8.44 -5.39
CA TYR A 101 -22.15 8.23 -3.98
C TYR A 101 -21.93 9.57 -3.26
N ASP A 102 -22.69 9.79 -2.19
CA ASP A 102 -22.51 10.96 -1.32
C ASP A 102 -21.37 10.67 -0.34
N HIS A 103 -20.19 11.23 -0.62
CA HIS A 103 -18.99 11.03 0.19
C HIS A 103 -19.16 11.46 1.65
N LYS A 104 -19.97 12.49 1.91
CA LYS A 104 -20.23 12.96 3.27
C LYS A 104 -21.14 12.01 4.02
N LYS A 105 -22.20 11.53 3.37
CA LYS A 105 -23.10 10.53 3.97
C LYS A 105 -22.39 9.20 4.22
N MET A 106 -21.52 8.81 3.29
CA MET A 106 -20.70 7.59 3.37
C MET A 106 -19.52 7.75 4.35
N GLY A 107 -19.08 8.99 4.56
CA GLY A 107 -17.91 9.37 5.35
C GLY A 107 -16.60 8.85 4.78
N ILE A 108 -16.54 8.53 3.49
CA ILE A 108 -15.50 7.65 2.93
C ILE A 108 -14.10 8.25 3.02
N THR A 109 -13.94 9.55 2.76
CA THR A 109 -12.65 10.25 2.90
C THR A 109 -12.14 10.23 4.34
N ALA A 110 -13.03 10.51 5.30
CA ALA A 110 -12.67 10.49 6.71
C ALA A 110 -12.35 9.06 7.20
N ARG A 111 -13.14 8.07 6.79
CA ARG A 111 -12.90 6.65 7.08
C ARG A 111 -11.56 6.19 6.53
N GLY A 112 -11.22 6.55 5.29
CA GLY A 112 -9.92 6.25 4.68
C GLY A 112 -8.75 6.84 5.46
N ALA A 113 -8.81 8.13 5.80
CA ALA A 113 -7.76 8.77 6.59
C ALA A 113 -7.67 8.18 8.01
N TRP A 114 -8.78 7.70 8.55
CA TRP A 114 -8.82 7.01 9.83
C TRP A 114 -8.12 5.65 9.82
N GLU A 115 -8.04 4.97 8.67
CA GLU A 115 -7.24 3.73 8.56
C GLU A 115 -5.75 3.99 8.83
N SER A 116 -5.19 5.11 8.33
CA SER A 116 -3.85 5.56 8.69
C SER A 116 -3.71 5.87 10.18
N VAL A 117 -4.68 6.60 10.76
CA VAL A 117 -4.69 6.93 12.19
C VAL A 117 -4.69 5.66 13.06
N LYS A 118 -5.55 4.69 12.74
CA LYS A 118 -5.59 3.39 13.44
C LYS A 118 -4.24 2.69 13.38
N ARG A 119 -3.60 2.64 12.21
CA ARG A 119 -2.28 2.01 12.05
C ARG A 119 -1.20 2.74 12.85
N HIS A 120 -1.19 4.06 12.83
CA HIS A 120 -0.23 4.87 13.58
C HIS A 120 -0.35 4.67 15.09
N PHE A 121 -1.57 4.64 15.63
CA PHE A 121 -1.79 4.34 17.05
C PHE A 121 -1.42 2.89 17.40
N TYR A 122 -1.74 1.94 16.53
CA TYR A 122 -1.35 0.54 16.69
C TYR A 122 0.18 0.36 16.76
N GLU A 123 0.94 1.07 15.92
CA GLU A 123 2.41 1.11 15.99
C GLU A 123 2.96 1.70 17.29
N LEU A 124 2.16 2.54 17.97
CA LEU A 124 2.48 3.12 19.27
C LEU A 124 1.93 2.30 20.45
N GLY A 125 1.29 1.15 20.20
CA GLY A 125 0.69 0.29 21.22
C GLY A 125 -0.57 0.88 21.87
N VAL A 126 -1.30 1.74 21.16
CA VAL A 126 -2.56 2.35 21.60
C VAL A 126 -3.70 1.85 20.72
N GLU A 127 -4.77 1.37 21.32
CA GLU A 127 -5.97 0.92 20.63
C GLU A 127 -7.06 1.99 20.67
N THR A 128 -7.30 2.64 19.53
CA THR A 128 -8.28 3.74 19.40
C THR A 128 -9.73 3.33 19.69
N ALA A 129 -10.01 2.03 19.74
CA ALA A 129 -11.32 1.47 20.06
C ALA A 129 -11.56 1.24 21.56
N THR A 130 -10.51 1.30 22.39
CA THR A 130 -10.61 0.98 23.84
C THR A 130 -9.86 1.96 24.75
N ASN A 131 -8.94 2.78 24.21
CA ASN A 131 -8.16 3.75 24.97
C ASN A 131 -8.58 5.17 24.64
N ASP A 132 -8.80 6.00 25.67
CA ASP A 132 -8.99 7.44 25.51
C ASP A 132 -7.72 8.12 24.98
N PHE A 133 -7.88 9.03 24.02
CA PHE A 133 -6.79 9.81 23.45
C PHE A 133 -7.21 11.24 23.12
N THR A 134 -6.27 12.18 23.26
CA THR A 134 -6.52 13.62 23.08
C THR A 134 -6.35 14.06 21.63
N VAL A 135 -7.23 14.96 21.16
CA VAL A 135 -7.27 15.42 19.78
C VAL A 135 -7.31 16.95 19.70
N VAL A 136 -6.45 17.51 18.85
CA VAL A 136 -6.61 18.86 18.31
C VAL A 136 -6.97 18.72 16.83
N GLY A 137 -7.95 19.48 16.35
CA GLY A 137 -8.31 19.40 14.93
C GLY A 137 -8.66 20.70 14.24
N VAL A 138 -8.62 20.65 12.91
CA VAL A 138 -8.96 21.77 12.03
C VAL A 138 -10.28 21.46 11.34
N GLY A 139 -11.33 22.24 11.64
CA GLY A 139 -12.66 22.08 11.08
C GLY A 139 -13.77 22.24 12.12
N ASP A 140 -14.97 21.83 11.73
CA ASP A 140 -16.16 21.78 12.59
C ASP A 140 -17.05 20.59 12.22
N MET A 141 -18.03 20.29 13.09
CA MET A 141 -18.94 19.14 12.91
C MET A 141 -19.86 19.26 11.68
N SER A 142 -19.95 20.40 11.00
CA SER A 142 -20.70 20.52 9.75
C SER A 142 -19.88 20.07 8.53
N GLY A 143 -18.56 19.98 8.67
CA GLY A 143 -17.64 19.53 7.62
C GLY A 143 -17.76 18.04 7.32
N ASP A 144 -17.51 17.67 6.07
CA ASP A 144 -17.45 16.26 5.64
C ASP A 144 -16.35 15.51 6.39
N VAL A 145 -15.10 15.89 6.16
CA VAL A 145 -13.94 15.17 6.72
C VAL A 145 -13.85 15.31 8.24
N PHE A 146 -13.94 16.55 8.76
CA PHE A 146 -13.85 16.79 10.20
C PHE A 146 -15.00 16.12 10.96
N GLY A 147 -16.24 16.36 10.50
CA GLY A 147 -17.43 15.84 11.16
C GLY A 147 -17.47 14.32 11.19
N ASN A 148 -17.24 13.66 10.05
CA ASN A 148 -17.19 12.20 10.00
C ASN A 148 -16.03 11.66 10.85
N GLY A 149 -14.82 12.22 10.73
CA GLY A 149 -13.63 11.74 11.45
C GLY A 149 -13.80 11.80 12.97
N MET A 150 -14.39 12.88 13.47
CA MET A 150 -14.68 13.06 14.89
C MET A 150 -15.88 12.24 15.38
N LEU A 151 -16.41 11.30 14.59
CA LEU A 151 -17.43 10.33 15.02
C LEU A 151 -16.95 8.87 14.92
N LEU A 152 -15.70 8.63 14.51
CA LEU A 152 -15.17 7.28 14.25
C LEU A 152 -14.64 6.54 15.48
N SER A 153 -14.59 7.20 16.65
CA SER A 153 -14.26 6.56 17.92
C SER A 153 -14.95 7.22 19.10
N ASP A 154 -15.46 6.38 20.00
CA ASP A 154 -16.11 6.78 21.25
C ASP A 154 -15.11 7.24 22.33
N HIS A 155 -13.81 7.04 22.07
CA HIS A 155 -12.70 7.35 22.97
C HIS A 155 -11.96 8.66 22.63
N ILE A 156 -12.47 9.42 21.65
CA ILE A 156 -11.91 10.72 21.28
C ILE A 156 -12.19 11.74 22.39
N LYS A 157 -11.12 12.28 22.97
CA LYS A 157 -11.14 13.52 23.77
C LYS A 157 -10.76 14.71 22.88
N LEU A 158 -11.75 15.34 22.25
CA LEU A 158 -11.53 16.52 21.42
C LEU A 158 -11.29 17.75 22.30
N VAL A 159 -10.03 18.07 22.57
CA VAL A 159 -9.68 19.15 23.52
C VAL A 159 -9.68 20.54 22.89
N ALA A 160 -9.48 20.59 21.56
CA ALA A 160 -9.36 21.82 20.83
C ALA A 160 -9.75 21.64 19.37
N ALA A 161 -10.51 22.59 18.81
CA ALA A 161 -10.76 22.66 17.38
C ALA A 161 -10.92 24.11 16.91
N PHE A 162 -10.67 24.38 15.64
CA PHE A 162 -10.95 25.69 15.06
C PHE A 162 -11.39 25.60 13.60
N ASP A 163 -12.26 26.51 13.19
CA ASP A 163 -12.67 26.69 11.79
C ASP A 163 -12.43 28.15 11.35
N HIS A 164 -13.10 28.58 10.27
CA HIS A 164 -13.04 29.97 9.82
C HIS A 164 -13.82 30.94 10.72
N ARG A 165 -14.65 30.46 11.65
CA ARG A 165 -15.60 31.25 12.45
C ARG A 165 -15.26 31.27 13.94
N HIS A 166 -14.87 30.13 14.50
CA HIS A 166 -14.79 29.88 15.93
C HIS A 166 -13.53 29.11 16.32
N ILE A 167 -13.24 29.19 17.62
CA ILE A 167 -12.24 28.42 18.34
C ILE A 167 -13.00 27.69 19.45
N PHE A 168 -12.97 26.36 19.44
CA PHE A 168 -13.57 25.47 20.42
C PHE A 168 -12.47 24.93 21.34
N VAL A 169 -12.68 24.98 22.65
CA VAL A 169 -11.78 24.41 23.67
C VAL A 169 -12.61 23.66 24.69
N ASP A 170 -12.21 22.44 25.02
CA ASP A 170 -12.79 21.62 26.09
C ASP A 170 -11.63 20.92 26.80
N PRO A 171 -11.13 21.41 27.95
CA PRO A 171 -9.89 20.91 28.54
C PRO A 171 -9.88 19.43 28.94
N ASP A 172 -11.02 18.89 29.40
CA ASP A 172 -11.15 17.49 29.80
C ASP A 172 -12.55 16.95 29.43
N PRO A 173 -12.82 16.74 28.13
CA PRO A 173 -14.14 16.33 27.67
C PRO A 173 -14.45 14.90 28.14
N ASP A 174 -15.68 14.67 28.59
CA ASP A 174 -16.22 13.31 28.76
C ASP A 174 -16.41 12.69 27.36
N PRO A 175 -15.74 11.58 27.01
CA PRO A 175 -15.77 11.04 25.65
C PRO A 175 -17.18 10.68 25.18
N VAL A 176 -18.01 10.13 26.07
CA VAL A 176 -19.37 9.65 25.76
C VAL A 176 -20.33 10.81 25.55
N ALA A 177 -20.38 11.76 26.49
CA ALA A 177 -21.26 12.92 26.43
C ALA A 177 -20.87 13.85 25.28
N SER A 178 -19.58 14.11 25.10
CA SER A 178 -19.07 14.94 23.99
C SER A 178 -19.27 14.29 22.63
N LEU A 179 -19.20 12.95 22.51
CA LEU A 179 -19.55 12.24 21.28
C LEU A 179 -21.03 12.42 20.92
N ALA A 180 -21.92 12.24 21.89
CA ALA A 180 -23.35 12.42 21.68
C ALA A 180 -23.67 13.84 21.19
N GLU A 181 -23.01 14.85 21.76
CA GLU A 181 -23.16 16.24 21.34
C GLU A 181 -22.56 16.52 19.96
N ARG A 182 -21.36 16.01 19.66
CA ARG A 182 -20.76 16.08 18.32
C ARG A 182 -21.68 15.47 17.27
N ARG A 183 -22.30 14.32 17.56
CA ARG A 183 -23.26 13.67 16.66
C ARG A 183 -24.50 14.53 16.43
N ARG A 184 -25.06 15.11 17.50
CA ARG A 184 -26.19 16.06 17.39
C ARG A 184 -25.83 17.23 16.48
N LEU A 185 -24.64 17.82 16.63
CA LEU A 185 -24.18 18.91 15.78
C LEU A 185 -23.98 18.51 14.32
N PHE A 186 -23.49 17.30 14.07
CA PHE A 186 -23.30 16.76 12.72
C PHE A 186 -24.63 16.57 11.97
N GLU A 187 -25.67 16.15 12.68
CA GLU A 187 -27.01 15.88 12.12
C GLU A 187 -27.86 17.15 11.88
N LEU A 188 -27.44 18.31 12.41
CA LEU A 188 -28.13 19.57 12.16
C LEU A 188 -28.00 19.99 10.68
N PRO A 189 -29.08 20.52 10.06
CA PRO A 189 -29.02 21.01 8.68
C PRO A 189 -27.96 22.09 8.44
N ARG A 190 -27.69 22.90 9.47
CA ARG A 190 -26.59 23.87 9.54
C ARG A 190 -26.12 23.91 10.98
N SER A 191 -24.81 23.77 11.18
CA SER A 191 -24.20 23.87 12.50
C SER A 191 -22.87 24.61 12.46
N SER A 192 -22.41 24.95 13.65
CA SER A 192 -21.13 25.54 13.95
C SER A 192 -20.77 25.21 15.39
N TRP A 193 -19.54 25.49 15.80
CA TRP A 193 -19.15 25.36 17.20
C TRP A 193 -20.03 26.21 18.15
N ALA A 194 -20.61 27.31 17.69
CA ALA A 194 -21.50 28.13 18.53
C ALA A 194 -22.82 27.43 18.89
N ASP A 195 -23.17 26.35 18.18
CA ASP A 195 -24.36 25.54 18.48
C ASP A 195 -24.08 24.46 19.53
N TYR A 196 -22.82 24.28 19.96
CA TYR A 196 -22.42 23.29 20.98
C TYR A 196 -23.04 23.63 22.33
N ASN A 197 -23.63 22.63 22.99
CA ASN A 197 -24.23 22.80 24.30
C ASN A 197 -23.16 23.07 25.37
N SER A 198 -23.09 24.31 25.84
CA SER A 198 -22.10 24.76 26.83
C SER A 198 -22.19 24.02 28.18
N ASP A 199 -23.34 23.44 28.51
CA ASP A 199 -23.52 22.69 29.76
C ASP A 199 -22.76 21.35 29.75
N LEU A 200 -22.28 20.91 28.58
CA LEU A 200 -21.51 19.68 28.40
C LEU A 200 -20.00 19.92 28.33
N LEU A 201 -19.55 21.19 28.30
CA LEU A 201 -18.13 21.51 28.32
C LEU A 201 -17.55 21.23 29.72
N SER A 202 -16.31 20.75 29.77
CA SER A 202 -15.58 20.60 31.03
C SER A 202 -15.32 21.96 31.68
N GLU A 203 -14.87 21.93 32.94
CA GLU A 203 -14.40 23.14 33.60
C GLU A 203 -13.32 23.83 32.75
N GLY A 204 -13.47 25.13 32.53
CA GLY A 204 -12.57 25.92 31.69
C GLY A 204 -12.86 25.89 30.19
N GLY A 205 -13.79 25.07 29.72
CA GLY A 205 -14.16 24.97 28.30
C GLY A 205 -14.93 26.19 27.78
N GLY A 206 -14.87 26.39 26.46
CA GLY A 206 -15.54 27.50 25.82
C GLY A 206 -15.48 27.50 24.29
N VAL A 207 -16.43 28.22 23.69
CA VAL A 207 -16.45 28.52 22.25
C VAL A 207 -16.30 30.02 22.04
N TYR A 208 -15.29 30.40 21.27
CA TYR A 208 -14.90 31.79 21.08
C TYR A 208 -14.97 32.17 19.59
N PRO A 209 -15.53 33.34 19.24
CA PRO A 209 -15.51 33.81 17.85
C PRO A 209 -14.10 34.24 17.46
N ARG A 210 -13.66 33.89 16.25
CA ARG A 210 -12.35 34.32 15.71
C ARG A 210 -12.23 35.83 15.55
N SER A 211 -13.35 36.55 15.50
CA SER A 211 -13.38 38.01 15.47
C SER A 211 -13.16 38.67 16.85
N ALA A 212 -13.02 37.90 17.93
CA ALA A 212 -12.74 38.44 19.25
C ALA A 212 -11.40 39.19 19.25
N LYS A 213 -11.31 40.26 20.06
CA LYS A 213 -10.03 40.97 20.25
C LYS A 213 -9.04 40.20 21.12
N SER A 214 -9.56 39.45 22.09
CA SER A 214 -8.78 38.62 23.00
C SER A 214 -9.70 37.56 23.62
N ILE A 215 -9.12 36.41 23.94
CA ILE A 215 -9.73 35.29 24.66
C ILE A 215 -9.05 35.21 26.03
N THR A 216 -9.84 35.11 27.10
CA THR A 216 -9.32 34.84 28.45
C THR A 216 -9.33 33.35 28.67
N LEU A 217 -8.15 32.77 28.91
CA LEU A 217 -7.97 31.34 29.12
C LEU A 217 -8.08 31.02 30.62
N SER A 218 -8.78 29.94 30.94
CA SER A 218 -8.82 29.40 32.30
C SER A 218 -7.54 28.61 32.61
N PRO A 219 -7.24 28.32 33.89
CA PRO A 219 -6.10 27.46 34.25
C PRO A 219 -6.12 26.10 33.55
N GLU A 220 -7.30 25.49 33.39
CA GLU A 220 -7.48 24.19 32.73
C GLU A 220 -7.16 24.28 31.23
N THR A 221 -7.63 25.34 30.57
CA THR A 221 -7.29 25.62 29.15
C THR A 221 -5.79 25.90 28.97
N GLN A 222 -5.18 26.62 29.91
CA GLN A 222 -3.75 26.90 29.88
C GLN A 222 -2.92 25.62 29.98
N ASP A 223 -3.33 24.69 30.85
CA ASP A 223 -2.68 23.39 31.02
C ASP A 223 -2.77 22.51 29.77
N VAL A 224 -3.99 22.31 29.24
CA VAL A 224 -4.20 21.44 28.05
C VAL A 224 -3.51 21.98 26.79
N LEU A 225 -3.43 23.31 26.62
CA LEU A 225 -2.72 23.93 25.49
C LEU A 225 -1.22 24.09 25.77
N GLY A 226 -0.79 23.93 27.02
CA GLY A 226 0.60 24.12 27.46
C GLY A 226 1.09 25.56 27.33
N VAL A 227 0.29 26.54 27.76
CA VAL A 227 0.59 27.98 27.73
C VAL A 227 0.47 28.61 29.11
N ALA A 228 1.12 29.75 29.35
CA ALA A 228 1.09 30.45 30.64
C ALA A 228 0.27 31.75 30.62
N GLU A 229 -0.10 32.22 29.43
CA GLU A 229 -0.81 33.47 29.20
C GLU A 229 -2.29 33.35 29.55
N VAL A 230 -2.78 34.24 30.41
CA VAL A 230 -4.21 34.29 30.78
C VAL A 230 -5.06 34.95 29.69
N ARG A 231 -4.46 35.77 28.83
CA ARG A 231 -5.15 36.47 27.73
C ARG A 231 -4.34 36.43 26.46
N MET A 232 -4.94 35.94 25.38
CA MET A 232 -4.30 35.79 24.07
C MET A 232 -5.20 36.32 22.96
N ALA A 233 -4.65 36.69 21.80
CA ALA A 233 -5.45 36.95 20.61
C ALA A 233 -5.90 35.62 19.98
N PRO A 234 -7.03 35.56 19.23
CA PRO A 234 -7.50 34.30 18.64
C PRO A 234 -6.47 33.55 17.79
N ASN A 235 -5.68 34.26 16.98
CA ASN A 235 -4.62 33.62 16.19
C ASN A 235 -3.53 33.01 17.08
N ASP A 236 -3.18 33.65 18.19
CA ASP A 236 -2.19 33.11 19.13
C ASP A 236 -2.74 31.87 19.85
N VAL A 237 -4.05 31.82 20.15
CA VAL A 237 -4.71 30.62 20.68
C VAL A 237 -4.66 29.47 19.67
N ILE A 238 -4.94 29.74 18.39
CA ILE A 238 -4.81 28.71 17.34
C ILE A 238 -3.36 28.22 17.25
N ARG A 239 -2.37 29.12 17.29
CA ARG A 239 -0.95 28.73 17.34
C ARG A 239 -0.61 27.91 18.57
N ALA A 240 -1.25 28.17 19.71
CA ALA A 240 -1.09 27.34 20.91
C ALA A 240 -1.71 25.95 20.73
N MET A 241 -2.92 25.86 20.16
CA MET A 241 -3.56 24.58 19.82
C MET A 241 -2.68 23.74 18.89
N LEU A 242 -2.12 24.36 17.85
CA LEU A 242 -1.20 23.70 16.93
C LEU A 242 0.08 23.21 17.62
N ARG A 243 0.41 23.67 18.83
CA ARG A 243 1.59 23.22 19.59
C ARG A 243 1.22 22.43 20.83
N ALA A 244 -0.07 22.11 21.03
CA ALA A 244 -0.55 21.45 22.23
C ALA A 244 0.03 20.02 22.34
N PRO A 245 0.32 19.53 23.57
CA PRO A 245 0.86 18.20 23.79
C PRO A 245 -0.27 17.14 23.78
N VAL A 246 -0.87 16.91 22.62
CA VAL A 246 -1.97 15.94 22.45
C VAL A 246 -1.54 14.71 21.62
N ASP A 247 -2.35 13.66 21.64
CA ASP A 247 -2.05 12.42 20.95
C ASP A 247 -2.21 12.55 19.42
N LEU A 248 -3.31 13.14 18.96
CA LEU A 248 -3.66 13.25 17.53
C LEU A 248 -3.85 14.71 17.10
N PHE A 249 -3.21 15.08 16.00
CA PHE A 249 -3.61 16.22 15.17
C PHE A 249 -4.44 15.76 13.98
N TRP A 250 -5.70 16.18 13.91
CA TRP A 250 -6.63 15.84 12.84
C TRP A 250 -6.90 17.03 11.92
N ASN A 251 -6.35 17.01 10.70
CA ASN A 251 -6.68 18.02 9.71
C ASN A 251 -7.91 17.58 8.89
N GLY A 252 -9.09 18.09 9.23
CA GLY A 252 -10.32 17.92 8.45
C GLY A 252 -10.72 19.17 7.67
N GLY A 253 -9.82 20.15 7.58
CA GLY A 253 -10.08 21.50 7.07
C GLY A 253 -9.23 21.86 5.85
N ILE A 254 -9.14 23.17 5.58
CA ILE A 254 -8.38 23.72 4.46
C ILE A 254 -7.36 24.71 5.00
N GLY A 255 -6.09 24.50 4.63
CA GLY A 255 -5.00 25.43 4.90
C GLY A 255 -3.72 24.69 5.28
N THR A 256 -2.58 25.32 5.04
CA THR A 256 -1.27 24.78 5.42
C THR A 256 -0.80 25.43 6.71
N TYR A 257 -0.95 24.71 7.82
CA TYR A 257 -0.75 25.19 9.19
C TYR A 257 0.64 24.89 9.75
N VAL A 258 1.37 23.95 9.15
CA VAL A 258 2.69 23.54 9.62
C VAL A 258 3.66 23.57 8.44
N LYS A 259 4.83 24.18 8.66
CA LYS A 259 5.97 24.12 7.75
C LYS A 259 7.20 23.54 8.45
N ALA A 260 8.21 23.14 7.69
CA ALA A 260 9.50 22.83 8.27
C ALA A 260 10.16 24.11 8.85
N SER A 261 11.03 23.93 9.83
CA SER A 261 11.86 25.02 10.37
C SER A 261 12.76 25.69 9.32
N THR A 262 13.07 24.96 8.24
CA THR A 262 13.90 25.44 7.10
C THR A 262 13.12 26.22 6.05
N GLU A 263 11.79 26.22 6.10
CA GLU A 263 10.93 26.92 5.15
C GLU A 263 10.55 28.32 5.67
N SER A 264 10.30 29.26 4.77
CA SER A 264 9.59 30.50 5.10
C SER A 264 8.07 30.27 5.04
N HIS A 265 7.27 31.19 5.60
CA HIS A 265 5.82 31.12 5.44
C HIS A 265 5.39 31.20 3.95
N ALA A 266 6.13 31.93 3.11
CA ALA A 266 5.81 32.09 1.69
C ALA A 266 5.98 30.78 0.90
N ASP A 267 6.91 29.91 1.31
CA ASP A 267 7.21 28.64 0.65
C ASP A 267 6.05 27.63 0.77
N ALA A 268 5.19 27.79 1.79
CA ALA A 268 3.99 26.96 1.94
C ALA A 268 2.90 27.28 0.91
N HIS A 269 3.05 28.33 0.09
CA HIS A 269 2.11 28.75 -0.95
C HIS A 269 0.64 28.98 -0.51
N ASP A 270 0.41 29.16 0.79
CA ASP A 270 -0.89 29.49 1.37
C ASP A 270 -0.80 30.73 2.26
N ARG A 271 -0.97 31.91 1.66
CA ARG A 271 -0.93 33.19 2.40
C ARG A 271 -2.04 33.33 3.43
N SER A 272 -3.14 32.58 3.31
CA SER A 272 -4.29 32.71 4.20
C SER A 272 -4.01 32.16 5.60
N SER A 273 -3.07 31.21 5.70
CA SER A 273 -2.67 30.59 6.96
C SER A 273 -1.36 31.16 7.54
N ASP A 274 -0.71 32.13 6.88
CA ASP A 274 0.57 32.71 7.33
C ASP A 274 0.56 33.15 8.80
N ALA A 275 -0.51 33.82 9.24
CA ALA A 275 -0.64 34.32 10.60
C ALA A 275 -0.88 33.22 11.66
N LEU A 276 -1.17 31.99 11.22
CA LEU A 276 -1.46 30.83 12.07
C LEU A 276 -0.34 29.79 12.03
N ARG A 277 0.53 29.84 11.01
CA ARG A 277 1.47 28.77 10.71
C ARG A 277 2.55 28.66 11.80
N VAL A 278 2.91 27.42 12.13
CA VAL A 278 3.97 27.08 13.09
C VAL A 278 5.01 26.17 12.45
N ASP A 279 6.15 26.02 13.11
CA ASP A 279 7.22 25.13 12.66
C ASP A 279 6.99 23.72 13.19
N ALA A 280 7.32 22.71 12.40
CA ALA A 280 7.20 21.30 12.78
C ALA A 280 8.01 20.96 14.05
N THR A 281 9.13 21.64 14.29
CA THR A 281 9.93 21.49 15.51
C THR A 281 9.23 21.96 16.79
N GLU A 282 8.17 22.76 16.68
CA GLU A 282 7.37 23.20 17.83
C GLU A 282 6.24 22.22 18.18
N LEU A 283 5.99 21.21 17.33
CA LEU A 283 4.88 20.29 17.49
C LEU A 283 5.19 19.21 18.51
N ARG A 284 4.13 18.80 19.23
CA ARG A 284 4.18 17.78 20.28
C ARG A 284 3.19 16.65 20.06
N PHE A 285 2.61 16.56 18.85
CA PHE A 285 1.66 15.51 18.49
C PHE A 285 2.37 14.19 18.24
N ARG A 286 1.77 13.09 18.71
CA ARG A 286 2.28 11.73 18.47
C ARG A 286 1.86 11.20 17.10
N VAL A 287 0.64 11.51 16.69
CA VAL A 287 0.02 11.06 15.43
C VAL A 287 -0.53 12.27 14.68
N VAL A 288 -0.38 12.25 13.35
CA VAL A 288 -0.99 13.21 12.42
C VAL A 288 -1.90 12.42 11.47
N GLY A 289 -3.14 12.88 11.31
CA GLY A 289 -4.07 12.39 10.28
C GLY A 289 -4.51 13.54 9.38
N GLU A 290 -4.24 13.44 8.08
CA GLU A 290 -4.58 14.47 7.08
C GLU A 290 -5.73 14.02 6.18
N GLY A 291 -6.96 14.11 6.69
CA GLY A 291 -8.15 13.91 5.85
C GLY A 291 -8.39 15.05 4.86
N GLY A 292 -7.92 16.27 5.18
CA GLY A 292 -7.88 17.42 4.27
C GLY A 292 -6.53 17.53 3.54
N ASN A 293 -6.52 18.25 2.41
CA ASN A 293 -5.29 18.46 1.63
C ASN A 293 -4.38 19.52 2.26
N LEU A 294 -3.08 19.24 2.23
CA LEU A 294 -1.97 20.15 2.53
C LEU A 294 -2.06 20.83 3.89
N GLY A 295 -2.44 20.08 4.94
CA GLY A 295 -2.40 20.57 6.33
C GLY A 295 -0.97 20.91 6.76
N LEU A 296 -0.03 20.10 6.27
CA LEU A 296 1.40 20.24 6.46
C LEU A 296 2.12 20.33 5.11
N THR A 297 3.22 21.09 5.05
CA THR A 297 4.16 20.98 3.92
C THR A 297 4.83 19.61 3.93
N GLN A 298 5.31 19.15 2.77
CA GLN A 298 6.03 17.87 2.70
C GLN A 298 7.28 17.87 3.58
N ARG A 299 8.03 18.97 3.62
CA ARG A 299 9.21 19.11 4.50
C ARG A 299 8.83 19.06 5.98
N ALA A 300 7.69 19.61 6.38
CA ALA A 300 7.18 19.51 7.76
C ALA A 300 6.90 18.06 8.15
N ARG A 301 6.27 17.28 7.27
CA ARG A 301 5.99 15.86 7.51
C ARG A 301 7.28 15.07 7.73
N ILE A 302 8.32 15.36 6.94
CA ILE A 302 9.64 14.72 7.08
C ILE A 302 10.29 15.10 8.41
N GLU A 303 10.28 16.39 8.78
CA GLU A 303 10.84 16.87 10.05
C GLU A 303 10.14 16.22 11.26
N LEU A 304 8.82 16.07 11.21
CA LEU A 304 8.05 15.37 12.24
C LEU A 304 8.35 13.87 12.30
N ALA A 305 8.43 13.21 11.15
CA ALA A 305 8.75 11.79 11.10
C ALA A 305 10.16 11.50 11.66
N LEU A 306 11.14 12.38 11.42
CA LEU A 306 12.47 12.30 12.01
C LEU A 306 12.45 12.55 13.52
N ALA A 307 11.55 13.39 14.02
CA ALA A 307 11.33 13.61 15.45
C ALA A 307 10.56 12.47 16.15
N GLY A 308 10.06 11.49 15.40
CA GLY A 308 9.39 10.29 15.93
C GLY A 308 7.86 10.34 15.90
N SER A 309 7.26 11.41 15.36
CA SER A 309 5.81 11.45 15.14
C SER A 309 5.40 10.51 14.01
N GLN A 310 4.20 9.94 14.12
CA GLN A 310 3.61 9.09 13.09
C GLN A 310 2.82 9.95 12.11
N VAL A 311 3.30 10.01 10.87
CA VAL A 311 2.74 10.87 9.81
C VAL A 311 3.00 10.27 8.43
N ASN A 312 1.97 10.24 7.60
CA ASN A 312 2.04 9.95 6.16
C ASN A 312 1.85 11.25 5.36
N THR A 313 1.74 11.15 4.04
CA THR A 313 1.24 12.26 3.21
C THR A 313 -0.29 12.23 3.16
N ASP A 314 -0.92 13.40 3.10
CA ASP A 314 -2.35 13.58 2.81
C ASP A 314 -2.84 12.73 1.62
N ALA A 315 -2.06 12.62 0.54
CA ALA A 315 -2.41 11.83 -0.63
C ALA A 315 -2.58 10.32 -0.36
N VAL A 316 -2.05 9.81 0.76
CA VAL A 316 -2.29 8.43 1.22
C VAL A 316 -3.54 8.42 2.09
N ASP A 317 -3.58 9.31 3.08
CA ASP A 317 -4.66 9.37 4.07
C ASP A 317 -6.03 9.63 3.43
N ASN A 318 -6.15 10.62 2.54
CA ASN A 318 -7.44 11.04 1.99
C ASN A 318 -7.79 10.43 0.62
N SER A 319 -7.01 9.44 0.16
CA SER A 319 -7.17 8.80 -1.17
C SER A 319 -8.53 8.14 -1.38
N ALA A 320 -9.20 7.70 -0.31
CA ALA A 320 -10.49 6.99 -0.35
C ALA A 320 -11.59 7.76 -1.10
N GLY A 321 -11.58 9.09 -1.04
CA GLY A 321 -12.57 9.90 -1.76
C GLY A 321 -12.40 9.78 -3.27
N VAL A 322 -11.17 9.84 -3.77
CA VAL A 322 -10.89 9.71 -5.22
C VAL A 322 -11.15 8.28 -5.69
N ASP A 323 -10.77 7.29 -4.89
CA ASP A 323 -10.99 5.88 -5.19
C ASP A 323 -12.49 5.53 -5.26
N CYS A 324 -13.30 6.02 -4.32
CA CYS A 324 -14.76 5.87 -4.38
C CYS A 324 -15.37 6.47 -5.65
N SER A 325 -14.83 7.61 -6.11
CA SER A 325 -15.25 8.21 -7.39
C SER A 325 -14.86 7.35 -8.60
N ASP A 326 -13.70 6.69 -8.59
CA ASP A 326 -13.30 5.76 -9.66
C ASP A 326 -14.26 4.57 -9.75
N HIS A 327 -14.58 3.95 -8.61
CA HIS A 327 -15.59 2.89 -8.52
C HIS A 327 -16.96 3.35 -9.04
N GLU A 328 -17.42 4.55 -8.65
CA GLU A 328 -18.70 5.09 -9.10
C GLU A 328 -18.77 5.19 -10.63
N VAL A 329 -17.72 5.76 -11.25
CA VAL A 329 -17.68 5.98 -12.70
C VAL A 329 -17.68 4.65 -13.44
N ASN A 330 -16.84 3.70 -13.04
CA ASN A 330 -16.78 2.38 -13.67
C ASN A 330 -18.09 1.59 -13.50
N LEU A 331 -18.76 1.69 -12.35
CA LEU A 331 -20.10 1.13 -12.14
C LEU A 331 -21.13 1.74 -13.09
N LYS A 332 -21.15 3.08 -13.20
CA LYS A 332 -22.07 3.78 -14.09
C LYS A 332 -21.81 3.45 -15.55
N ILE A 333 -20.57 3.26 -16.00
CA ILE A 333 -20.27 2.83 -17.38
C ILE A 333 -20.94 1.48 -17.69
N VAL A 334 -20.78 0.48 -16.82
CA VAL A 334 -21.43 -0.84 -17.02
C VAL A 334 -22.95 -0.71 -17.02
N LEU A 335 -23.51 0.02 -16.06
CA LEU A 335 -24.95 0.10 -15.90
C LEU A 335 -25.64 0.98 -16.95
N ASN A 336 -24.99 2.03 -17.43
CA ASN A 336 -25.50 2.89 -18.49
C ASN A 336 -25.63 2.11 -19.81
N ARG A 337 -24.73 1.14 -20.05
CA ARG A 337 -24.89 0.20 -21.16
C ARG A 337 -26.16 -0.66 -21.02
N ALA A 338 -26.38 -1.25 -19.84
CA ALA A 338 -27.59 -2.03 -19.58
C ALA A 338 -28.89 -1.19 -19.69
N VAL A 339 -28.84 0.10 -19.35
CA VAL A 339 -29.94 1.04 -19.59
C VAL A 339 -30.12 1.32 -21.08
N GLY A 340 -29.03 1.54 -21.83
CA GLY A 340 -29.06 1.75 -23.27
C GLY A 340 -29.61 0.55 -24.05
N ASP A 341 -29.30 -0.67 -23.60
CA ASP A 341 -29.78 -1.93 -24.17
C ASP A 341 -31.25 -2.23 -23.81
N GLY A 342 -31.82 -1.49 -22.85
CA GLY A 342 -33.21 -1.63 -22.40
C GLY A 342 -33.44 -2.69 -21.30
N ASP A 343 -32.36 -3.28 -20.78
CA ASP A 343 -32.42 -4.27 -19.70
C ASP A 343 -32.69 -3.64 -18.32
N LEU A 344 -32.37 -2.34 -18.16
CA LEU A 344 -32.64 -1.56 -16.96
C LEU A 344 -33.30 -0.22 -17.28
N THR A 345 -34.14 0.25 -16.36
CA THR A 345 -34.51 1.66 -16.29
C THR A 345 -33.51 2.45 -15.44
N VAL A 346 -33.37 3.76 -15.68
CA VAL A 346 -32.53 4.66 -14.85
C VAL A 346 -32.86 4.52 -13.36
N LYS A 347 -34.15 4.44 -13.01
CA LYS A 347 -34.59 4.26 -11.61
C LYS A 347 -34.08 2.95 -10.98
N GLN A 348 -34.07 1.86 -11.74
CA GLN A 348 -33.54 0.58 -11.27
C GLN A 348 -32.01 0.62 -11.15
N ARG A 349 -31.33 1.31 -12.08
CA ARG A 349 -29.89 1.56 -12.03
C ARG A 349 -29.49 2.32 -10.77
N ASP A 350 -30.16 3.42 -10.46
CA ASP A 350 -29.86 4.24 -9.28
C ASP A 350 -30.10 3.48 -7.97
N ALA A 351 -31.16 2.68 -7.92
CA ALA A 351 -31.44 1.81 -6.78
C ALA A 351 -30.33 0.76 -6.57
N LEU A 352 -29.80 0.22 -7.67
CA LEU A 352 -28.70 -0.74 -7.62
C LEU A 352 -27.40 -0.11 -7.10
N LEU A 353 -27.04 1.09 -7.60
CA LEU A 353 -25.87 1.84 -7.11
C LEU A 353 -25.96 2.05 -5.60
N ALA A 354 -27.13 2.49 -5.10
CA ALA A 354 -27.37 2.71 -3.69
C ALA A 354 -27.23 1.42 -2.86
N GLU A 355 -27.71 0.27 -3.37
CA GLU A 355 -27.59 -1.04 -2.72
C GLU A 355 -26.12 -1.46 -2.50
N MET A 356 -25.22 -1.07 -3.41
CA MET A 356 -23.80 -1.46 -3.37
C MET A 356 -22.91 -0.55 -2.50
N THR A 357 -23.46 0.51 -1.90
CA THR A 357 -22.69 1.55 -1.18
C THR A 357 -21.70 0.97 -0.15
N GLU A 358 -22.12 0.04 0.70
CA GLU A 358 -21.25 -0.50 1.75
C GLU A 358 -20.19 -1.46 1.21
N GLU A 359 -20.47 -2.22 0.14
CA GLU A 359 -19.46 -3.07 -0.49
C GLU A 359 -18.38 -2.23 -1.19
N VAL A 360 -18.78 -1.17 -1.90
CA VAL A 360 -17.84 -0.20 -2.47
C VAL A 360 -17.02 0.47 -1.36
N ALA A 361 -17.63 0.84 -0.23
CA ALA A 361 -16.90 1.36 0.92
C ALA A 361 -15.83 0.39 1.42
N ALA A 362 -16.17 -0.89 1.52
CA ALA A 362 -15.24 -1.92 1.99
C ALA A 362 -14.09 -2.14 1.00
N GLN A 363 -14.34 -2.13 -0.31
CA GLN A 363 -13.31 -2.23 -1.35
C GLN A 363 -12.35 -1.04 -1.29
N VAL A 364 -12.87 0.18 -1.22
CA VAL A 364 -12.05 1.41 -1.11
C VAL A 364 -11.19 1.40 0.16
N LEU A 365 -11.78 1.06 1.31
CA LEU A 365 -11.03 1.02 2.57
C LEU A 365 -9.98 -0.10 2.61
N ARG A 366 -10.20 -1.20 1.88
CA ARG A 366 -9.19 -2.25 1.70
C ARG A 366 -7.92 -1.69 1.09
N ASP A 367 -8.05 -0.82 0.09
CA ASP A 367 -6.92 -0.15 -0.56
C ASP A 367 -6.18 0.78 0.41
N ASN A 368 -6.89 1.55 1.24
CA ASN A 368 -6.25 2.36 2.30
C ASN A 368 -5.48 1.50 3.31
N ILE A 369 -6.09 0.40 3.77
CA ILE A 369 -5.46 -0.54 4.72
C ILE A 369 -4.17 -1.12 4.12
N ASP A 370 -4.22 -1.59 2.87
CA ASP A 370 -3.07 -2.18 2.19
C ASP A 370 -1.94 -1.18 1.96
N GLN A 371 -2.26 0.05 1.58
CA GLN A 371 -1.27 1.10 1.36
C GLN A 371 -0.56 1.51 2.65
N THR A 372 -1.32 1.73 3.72
CA THR A 372 -0.77 2.11 5.02
C THR A 372 0.08 0.97 5.60
N GLN A 373 -0.35 -0.29 5.44
CA GLN A 373 0.46 -1.46 5.81
C GLN A 373 1.76 -1.54 4.98
N ALA A 374 1.70 -1.28 3.68
CA ALA A 374 2.89 -1.28 2.82
C ALA A 374 3.93 -0.23 3.28
N LEU A 375 3.47 0.94 3.74
CA LEU A 375 4.34 1.97 4.31
C LEU A 375 4.96 1.55 5.64
N SER A 376 4.18 0.96 6.56
CA SER A 376 4.72 0.38 7.81
C SER A 376 5.81 -0.65 7.53
N ASN A 377 5.55 -1.56 6.58
CA ASN A 377 6.51 -2.61 6.18
C ASN A 377 7.77 -2.00 5.55
N ALA A 378 7.62 -0.96 4.73
CA ALA A 378 8.74 -0.26 4.11
C ALA A 378 9.59 0.51 5.15
N LYS A 379 8.93 1.18 6.10
CA LYS A 379 9.57 1.91 7.21
C LYS A 379 10.43 0.98 8.07
N ALA A 380 9.91 -0.21 8.42
CA ALA A 380 10.66 -1.20 9.19
C ALA A 380 11.95 -1.68 8.51
N GLY A 381 11.99 -1.68 7.17
CA GLY A 381 13.16 -2.05 6.38
C GLY A 381 13.98 -0.88 5.82
N ALA A 382 13.60 0.37 6.11
CA ALA A 382 14.09 1.54 5.38
C ALA A 382 15.61 1.72 5.48
N LEU A 383 16.18 1.56 6.67
CA LEU A 383 17.63 1.68 6.91
C LEU A 383 18.41 0.61 6.11
N ALA A 384 17.95 -0.65 6.16
CA ALA A 384 18.60 -1.75 5.44
C ALA A 384 18.47 -1.64 3.92
N MET A 385 17.68 -0.70 3.41
CA MET A 385 17.39 -0.49 2.00
C MET A 385 17.87 0.86 1.47
N VAL A 386 18.61 1.67 2.26
CA VAL A 386 19.04 3.02 1.84
C VAL A 386 19.76 3.01 0.49
N ASP A 387 20.73 2.12 0.29
CA ASP A 387 21.47 2.03 -0.97
C ASP A 387 20.57 1.67 -2.16
N VAL A 388 19.54 0.84 -1.93
CA VAL A 388 18.55 0.47 -2.94
C VAL A 388 17.66 1.68 -3.26
N HIS A 389 17.16 2.36 -2.22
CA HIS A 389 16.32 3.55 -2.38
C HIS A 389 17.07 4.67 -3.10
N ALA A 390 18.34 4.92 -2.77
CA ALA A 390 19.16 5.91 -3.46
C ALA A 390 19.33 5.58 -4.95
N ARG A 391 19.61 4.32 -5.29
CA ARG A 391 19.67 3.89 -6.71
C ARG A 391 18.32 4.05 -7.42
N TYR A 392 17.24 3.71 -6.74
CA TYR A 392 15.91 3.79 -7.32
C TYR A 392 15.48 5.23 -7.58
N LEU A 393 15.72 6.14 -6.64
CA LEU A 393 15.52 7.58 -6.84
C LEU A 393 16.31 8.10 -8.03
N ARG A 394 17.59 7.75 -8.17
CA ARG A 394 18.40 8.09 -9.35
C ARG A 394 17.79 7.55 -10.65
N ARG A 395 17.24 6.33 -10.63
CA ARG A 395 16.59 5.71 -11.79
C ARG A 395 15.30 6.43 -12.20
N LEU A 396 14.50 6.89 -11.23
CA LEU A 396 13.28 7.67 -11.48
C LEU A 396 13.60 9.06 -12.03
N VAL A 397 14.59 9.75 -11.45
CA VAL A 397 15.07 11.06 -11.93
C VAL A 397 15.63 10.94 -13.35
N ALA A 398 16.50 9.95 -13.61
CA ALA A 398 17.08 9.73 -14.94
C ALA A 398 16.02 9.40 -16.01
N ALA A 399 14.87 8.88 -15.61
CA ALA A 399 13.73 8.61 -16.49
C ALA A 399 12.82 9.82 -16.71
N GLY A 400 13.11 10.97 -16.10
CA GLY A 400 12.24 12.15 -16.12
C GLY A 400 10.90 11.92 -15.39
N ARG A 401 10.81 10.91 -14.53
CA ARG A 401 9.58 10.54 -13.82
C ARG A 401 9.45 11.26 -12.47
N LEU A 402 10.56 11.67 -11.87
CA LEU A 402 10.62 12.23 -10.52
C LEU A 402 11.54 13.45 -10.49
N ASP A 403 11.08 14.51 -9.83
CA ASP A 403 11.91 15.64 -9.43
C ASP A 403 12.04 15.62 -7.89
N ARG A 404 13.26 15.42 -7.39
CA ARG A 404 13.50 15.30 -5.94
C ARG A 404 13.26 16.60 -5.20
N ASP A 405 13.57 17.74 -5.81
CA ASP A 405 13.45 19.03 -5.15
C ASP A 405 11.97 19.42 -5.03
N LEU A 406 11.17 19.17 -6.08
CA LEU A 406 9.72 19.38 -6.08
C LEU A 406 9.03 18.55 -4.99
N GLU A 407 9.44 17.29 -4.83
CA GLU A 407 8.84 16.34 -3.89
C GLU A 407 9.49 16.38 -2.49
N ALA A 408 10.44 17.30 -2.27
CA ALA A 408 11.23 17.40 -1.04
C ALA A 408 11.91 16.08 -0.61
N LEU A 409 12.35 15.27 -1.58
CA LEU A 409 13.11 14.05 -1.35
C LEU A 409 14.59 14.36 -1.11
N PRO A 410 15.26 13.61 -0.21
CA PRO A 410 16.64 13.90 0.17
C PRO A 410 17.57 13.66 -1.01
N THR A 411 18.69 14.37 -1.08
CA THR A 411 19.83 14.14 -1.98
C THR A 411 20.62 12.87 -1.58
N ASP A 412 21.59 12.46 -2.41
CA ASP A 412 22.42 11.29 -2.11
C ASP A 412 23.33 11.53 -0.89
N GLU A 413 23.82 12.77 -0.72
CA GLU A 413 24.60 13.17 0.44
C GLU A 413 23.77 13.15 1.72
N GLU A 414 22.55 13.70 1.68
CA GLU A 414 21.63 13.67 2.82
C GLU A 414 21.23 12.25 3.22
N LEU A 415 20.97 11.36 2.24
CA LEU A 415 20.71 9.95 2.51
C LEU A 415 21.91 9.26 3.16
N SER A 416 23.12 9.54 2.70
CA SER A 416 24.34 8.97 3.28
C SER A 416 24.56 9.44 4.72
N ASN A 417 24.34 10.73 4.98
CA ASN A 417 24.47 11.29 6.33
C ASN A 417 23.41 10.69 7.27
N ARG A 418 22.15 10.62 6.83
CA ARG A 418 21.07 9.98 7.60
C ARG A 418 21.35 8.51 7.89
N ALA A 419 21.90 7.77 6.92
CA ALA A 419 22.25 6.36 7.12
C ALA A 419 23.35 6.19 8.19
N ALA A 420 24.33 7.09 8.23
CA ALA A 420 25.35 7.12 9.28
C ALA A 420 24.74 7.38 10.68
N ASP A 421 23.64 8.14 10.74
CA ASP A 421 22.86 8.40 11.95
C ASP A 421 21.80 7.32 12.24
N GLY A 422 21.74 6.23 11.45
CA GLY A 422 20.80 5.12 11.66
C GLY A 422 19.40 5.33 11.07
N HIS A 423 19.24 6.28 10.14
CA HIS A 423 17.96 6.60 9.50
C HIS A 423 17.96 6.29 8.00
N GLY A 424 16.83 5.81 7.50
CA GLY A 424 16.55 5.68 6.06
C GLY A 424 15.60 6.76 5.55
N LEU A 425 14.88 6.46 4.47
CA LEU A 425 13.71 7.26 4.08
C LEU A 425 12.63 7.19 5.17
N THR A 426 12.02 8.33 5.45
CA THR A 426 10.87 8.49 6.36
C THR A 426 9.56 8.01 5.71
N ALA A 427 8.50 7.81 6.49
CA ALA A 427 7.20 7.38 5.95
C ALA A 427 6.62 8.36 4.89
N PRO A 428 6.67 9.69 5.06
CA PRO A 428 6.23 10.64 4.02
C PRO A 428 7.07 10.56 2.74
N GLU A 429 8.38 10.32 2.83
CA GLU A 429 9.23 10.14 1.65
C GLU A 429 8.93 8.79 0.96
N LEU A 430 8.71 7.73 1.74
CA LEU A 430 8.32 6.41 1.21
C LEU A 430 6.94 6.47 0.53
N ALA A 431 6.00 7.28 1.04
CA ALA A 431 4.69 7.49 0.43
C ALA A 431 4.80 8.12 -0.97
N VAL A 432 5.66 9.13 -1.14
CA VAL A 432 5.97 9.70 -2.45
C VAL A 432 6.54 8.61 -3.37
N VAL A 433 7.59 7.90 -2.94
CA VAL A 433 8.22 6.87 -3.78
C VAL A 433 7.24 5.74 -4.12
N LEU A 434 6.35 5.36 -3.20
CA LEU A 434 5.28 4.39 -3.41
C LEU A 434 4.35 4.84 -4.55
N ALA A 435 3.88 6.10 -4.53
CA ALA A 435 3.01 6.64 -5.56
C ALA A 435 3.68 6.63 -6.95
N TYR A 436 4.92 7.12 -7.05
CA TYR A 436 5.69 7.09 -8.30
C TYR A 436 5.95 5.67 -8.81
N THR A 437 6.18 4.71 -7.90
CA THR A 437 6.33 3.29 -8.25
C THR A 437 5.06 2.75 -8.90
N LYS A 438 3.90 3.02 -8.30
CA LYS A 438 2.60 2.57 -8.81
C LYS A 438 2.29 3.18 -10.17
N ILE A 439 2.52 4.48 -10.34
CA ILE A 439 2.31 5.18 -11.63
C ILE A 439 3.21 4.57 -12.71
N GLN A 440 4.50 4.38 -12.43
CA GLN A 440 5.41 3.74 -13.39
C GLN A 440 4.96 2.32 -13.74
N THR A 441 4.56 1.54 -12.73
CA THR A 441 4.12 0.16 -12.90
C THR A 441 2.85 0.08 -13.75
N TYR A 442 1.88 0.95 -13.47
CA TYR A 442 0.65 1.09 -14.26
C TYR A 442 0.97 1.37 -15.73
N ASP A 443 1.80 2.39 -16.01
CA ASP A 443 2.17 2.75 -17.38
C ASP A 443 2.83 1.58 -18.13
N GLU A 444 3.78 0.88 -17.49
CA GLU A 444 4.51 -0.24 -18.09
C GLU A 444 3.59 -1.47 -18.29
N LEU A 445 2.63 -1.70 -17.40
CA LEU A 445 1.64 -2.77 -17.56
C LEU A 445 0.64 -2.44 -18.67
N LEU A 446 0.12 -1.21 -18.71
CA LEU A 446 -0.86 -0.78 -19.71
C LEU A 446 -0.27 -0.81 -21.14
N ALA A 447 1.02 -0.50 -21.27
CA ALA A 447 1.78 -0.60 -22.52
C ALA A 447 2.11 -2.05 -22.94
N SER A 448 1.73 -3.06 -22.14
CA SER A 448 2.01 -4.47 -22.38
C SER A 448 0.76 -5.30 -22.72
N GLU A 449 0.95 -6.58 -23.02
CA GLU A 449 -0.15 -7.55 -23.18
C GLU A 449 -0.61 -8.18 -21.86
N VAL A 450 -0.02 -7.81 -20.72
CA VAL A 450 -0.42 -8.37 -19.41
C VAL A 450 -1.92 -8.17 -19.18
N PRO A 451 -2.52 -6.97 -19.32
CA PRO A 451 -3.95 -6.78 -19.04
C PRO A 451 -4.90 -7.54 -20.00
N ALA A 452 -4.38 -8.14 -21.07
CA ALA A 452 -5.16 -8.95 -22.01
C ALA A 452 -5.15 -10.46 -21.68
N ASP A 453 -4.37 -10.88 -20.68
CA ASP A 453 -4.27 -12.27 -20.24
C ASP A 453 -5.61 -12.75 -19.63
N SER A 454 -6.15 -13.86 -20.14
CA SER A 454 -7.47 -14.37 -19.72
C SER A 454 -7.53 -14.72 -18.24
N TYR A 455 -6.40 -15.11 -17.64
CA TYR A 455 -6.33 -15.42 -16.21
C TYR A 455 -6.68 -14.20 -15.34
N LEU A 456 -6.44 -12.98 -15.84
CA LEU A 456 -6.68 -11.73 -15.13
C LEU A 456 -8.12 -11.23 -15.24
N HIS A 457 -9.00 -11.95 -15.94
CA HIS A 457 -10.43 -11.65 -15.91
C HIS A 457 -10.99 -11.71 -14.48
N LYS A 458 -10.41 -12.56 -13.61
CA LYS A 458 -10.76 -12.62 -12.19
C LYS A 458 -10.45 -11.33 -11.43
N GLU A 459 -9.37 -10.63 -11.78
CA GLU A 459 -8.98 -9.35 -11.17
C GLU A 459 -9.95 -8.25 -11.62
N LEU A 460 -10.32 -8.24 -12.90
CA LEU A 460 -11.36 -7.33 -13.42
C LEU A 460 -12.68 -7.54 -12.70
N LEU A 461 -13.13 -8.79 -12.53
CA LEU A 461 -14.36 -9.07 -11.79
C LEU A 461 -14.24 -8.65 -10.33
N GLY A 462 -13.11 -8.96 -9.67
CA GLY A 462 -12.86 -8.64 -8.26
C GLY A 462 -12.90 -7.15 -7.92
N TYR A 463 -12.60 -6.28 -8.89
CA TYR A 463 -12.78 -4.84 -8.78
C TYR A 463 -14.24 -4.44 -8.56
N PHE A 464 -15.19 -5.14 -9.20
CA PHE A 464 -16.62 -4.81 -9.08
C PHE A 464 -17.28 -5.50 -7.87
N PRO A 465 -18.28 -4.87 -7.23
CA PRO A 465 -19.10 -5.48 -6.18
C PRO A 465 -19.72 -6.82 -6.61
N SER A 466 -19.98 -7.69 -5.64
CA SER A 466 -20.60 -9.02 -5.80
C SER A 466 -21.82 -9.00 -6.72
N LEU A 467 -22.75 -8.07 -6.47
CA LEU A 467 -23.97 -7.92 -7.24
C LEU A 467 -23.73 -7.62 -8.73
N MET A 468 -22.67 -6.88 -9.05
CA MET A 468 -22.28 -6.59 -10.43
C MET A 468 -21.66 -7.80 -11.10
N ARG A 469 -20.80 -8.54 -10.38
CA ARG A 469 -20.20 -9.78 -10.89
C ARG A 469 -21.26 -10.81 -11.24
N GLU A 470 -22.26 -10.98 -10.38
CA GLU A 470 -23.32 -11.99 -10.55
C GLU A 470 -24.30 -11.64 -11.68
N ARG A 471 -24.64 -10.35 -11.86
CA ARG A 471 -25.70 -9.92 -12.79
C ARG A 471 -25.20 -9.35 -14.10
N PHE A 472 -23.98 -8.81 -14.13
CA PHE A 472 -23.43 -8.03 -15.24
C PHE A 472 -22.02 -8.49 -15.64
N GLY A 473 -21.64 -9.73 -15.34
CA GLY A 473 -20.30 -10.27 -15.65
C GLY A 473 -19.92 -10.15 -17.13
N ASP A 474 -20.87 -10.40 -18.05
CA ASP A 474 -20.64 -10.27 -19.49
C ASP A 474 -20.40 -8.81 -19.91
N GLN A 475 -21.16 -7.86 -19.34
CA GLN A 475 -20.97 -6.43 -19.59
C GLN A 475 -19.64 -5.93 -19.01
N ILE A 476 -19.22 -6.44 -17.85
CA ILE A 476 -17.92 -6.17 -17.25
C ILE A 476 -16.79 -6.67 -18.15
N ALA A 477 -16.90 -7.87 -18.73
CA ALA A 477 -15.91 -8.39 -19.67
C ALA A 477 -15.71 -7.47 -20.88
N GLY A 478 -16.78 -6.81 -21.32
CA GLY A 478 -16.80 -5.80 -22.38
C GLY A 478 -16.51 -4.37 -21.94
N HIS A 479 -16.05 -4.12 -20.71
CA HIS A 479 -15.80 -2.77 -20.21
C HIS A 479 -14.74 -2.04 -21.07
N PRO A 480 -14.99 -0.79 -21.50
CA PRO A 480 -14.03 -0.02 -22.31
C PRO A 480 -12.67 0.16 -21.62
N LEU A 481 -12.67 0.37 -20.30
CA LEU A 481 -11.46 0.57 -19.49
C LEU A 481 -10.94 -0.72 -18.83
N ARG A 482 -11.30 -1.90 -19.34
CA ARG A 482 -10.92 -3.16 -18.69
C ARG A 482 -9.40 -3.31 -18.51
N ARG A 483 -8.60 -2.78 -19.45
CA ARG A 483 -7.14 -2.89 -19.41
C ARG A 483 -6.57 -2.00 -18.31
N GLU A 484 -7.10 -0.78 -18.19
CA GLU A 484 -6.75 0.22 -17.21
C GLU A 484 -7.10 -0.25 -15.80
N ILE A 485 -8.31 -0.80 -15.59
CA ILE A 485 -8.73 -1.38 -14.31
C ILE A 485 -7.79 -2.51 -13.89
N ILE A 486 -7.50 -3.46 -14.79
CA ILE A 486 -6.58 -4.57 -14.50
C ILE A 486 -5.17 -4.06 -14.19
N ALA A 487 -4.65 -3.11 -14.97
CA ALA A 487 -3.31 -2.54 -14.75
C ALA A 487 -3.22 -1.83 -13.39
N THR A 488 -4.24 -1.06 -13.01
CA THR A 488 -4.31 -0.40 -11.70
C THR A 488 -4.37 -1.41 -10.57
N ALA A 489 -5.26 -2.42 -10.66
CA ALA A 489 -5.40 -3.47 -9.66
C ALA A 489 -4.08 -4.24 -9.46
N LEU A 490 -3.41 -4.62 -10.56
CA LEU A 490 -2.13 -5.33 -10.50
C LEU A 490 -0.99 -4.48 -9.95
N ALA A 491 -0.92 -3.20 -10.33
CA ALA A 491 0.09 -2.28 -9.80
C ALA A 491 -0.08 -2.11 -8.28
N ASN A 492 -1.32 -1.91 -7.81
CA ASN A 492 -1.63 -1.83 -6.38
C ASN A 492 -1.28 -3.14 -5.66
N ALA A 493 -1.81 -4.28 -6.10
CA ALA A 493 -1.60 -5.57 -5.47
C ALA A 493 -0.11 -5.94 -5.37
N THR A 494 0.63 -5.75 -6.47
CA THR A 494 2.07 -6.07 -6.50
C THR A 494 2.87 -5.14 -5.60
N VAL A 495 2.68 -3.83 -5.72
CA VAL A 495 3.51 -2.87 -4.97
C VAL A 495 3.17 -2.87 -3.48
N ASN A 496 1.90 -3.02 -3.10
CA ASN A 496 1.50 -3.06 -1.69
C ASN A 496 2.07 -4.30 -0.98
N ARG A 497 2.06 -5.48 -1.63
CA ARG A 497 2.50 -6.75 -1.01
C ARG A 497 4.00 -7.03 -1.18
N ALA A 498 4.56 -6.77 -2.36
CA ALA A 498 5.98 -6.99 -2.64
C ALA A 498 6.87 -5.81 -2.24
N GLY A 499 6.29 -4.62 -2.11
CA GLY A 499 6.91 -3.38 -1.61
C GLY A 499 7.62 -2.52 -2.66
N ILE A 500 7.86 -1.26 -2.27
CA ILE A 500 8.25 -0.12 -3.12
C ILE A 500 9.41 -0.43 -4.10
N SER A 501 10.51 -0.99 -3.62
CA SER A 501 11.71 -1.23 -4.45
C SER A 501 11.75 -2.60 -5.15
N PHE A 502 10.70 -3.41 -5.02
CA PHE A 502 10.70 -4.80 -5.49
C PHE A 502 10.92 -4.93 -7.00
N LEU A 503 10.08 -4.27 -7.80
CA LEU A 503 10.15 -4.36 -9.26
C LEU A 503 11.49 -3.86 -9.79
N PHE A 504 12.00 -2.77 -9.23
CA PHE A 504 13.33 -2.24 -9.54
C PHE A 504 14.43 -3.26 -9.23
N ARG A 505 14.43 -3.87 -8.04
CA ARG A 505 15.44 -4.87 -7.65
C ARG A 505 15.35 -6.13 -8.53
N MET A 506 14.16 -6.63 -8.81
CA MET A 506 13.98 -7.78 -9.70
C MET A 506 14.54 -7.50 -11.09
N GLY A 507 14.31 -6.30 -11.63
CA GLY A 507 14.92 -5.85 -12.88
C GLY A 507 16.45 -5.82 -12.81
N GLU A 508 17.04 -5.28 -11.73
CA GLU A 508 18.51 -5.29 -11.55
C GLU A 508 19.10 -6.71 -11.45
N GLU A 509 18.38 -7.65 -10.82
CA GLU A 509 18.85 -8.99 -10.48
C GLU A 509 18.61 -10.05 -11.58
N THR A 510 17.65 -9.82 -12.46
CA THR A 510 17.21 -10.79 -13.49
C THR A 510 17.26 -10.23 -14.91
N GLY A 511 17.26 -8.91 -15.07
CA GLY A 511 17.10 -8.25 -16.37
C GLY A 511 15.67 -8.28 -16.93
N ALA A 512 14.70 -8.84 -16.20
CA ALA A 512 13.30 -8.89 -16.62
C ALA A 512 12.63 -7.51 -16.57
N GLY A 513 11.70 -7.27 -17.50
CA GLY A 513 10.85 -6.08 -17.50
C GLY A 513 9.72 -6.19 -16.46
N VAL A 514 9.11 -5.05 -16.10
CA VAL A 514 8.00 -5.01 -15.13
C VAL A 514 6.86 -5.99 -15.49
N PRO A 515 6.41 -6.12 -16.76
CA PRO A 515 5.36 -7.08 -17.13
C PRO A 515 5.67 -8.53 -16.71
N ASP A 516 6.90 -9.01 -16.98
CA ASP A 516 7.29 -10.38 -16.66
C ASP A 516 7.44 -10.57 -15.14
N VAL A 517 7.97 -9.57 -14.44
CA VAL A 517 8.12 -9.61 -12.97
C VAL A 517 6.73 -9.66 -12.30
N VAL A 518 5.77 -8.86 -12.77
CA VAL A 518 4.39 -8.87 -12.24
C VAL A 518 3.71 -10.22 -12.49
N LYS A 519 3.86 -10.81 -13.69
CA LYS A 519 3.33 -12.15 -13.98
C LYS A 519 3.94 -13.21 -13.05
N ALA A 520 5.26 -13.23 -12.91
CA ALA A 520 5.94 -14.18 -12.04
C ALA A 520 5.58 -13.97 -10.56
N HIS A 521 5.37 -12.72 -10.12
CA HIS A 521 4.89 -12.39 -8.78
C HIS A 521 3.48 -12.92 -8.54
N LEU A 522 2.57 -12.73 -9.50
CA LEU A 522 1.21 -13.26 -9.41
C LEU A 522 1.19 -14.78 -9.31
N VAL A 523 1.97 -15.47 -10.17
CA VAL A 523 2.10 -16.93 -10.09
C VAL A 523 2.63 -17.36 -8.72
N ALA A 524 3.67 -16.71 -8.20
CA ALA A 524 4.20 -17.03 -6.88
C ALA A 524 3.17 -16.81 -5.76
N LYS A 525 2.38 -15.74 -5.83
CA LYS A 525 1.29 -15.46 -4.87
C LYS A 525 0.28 -16.61 -4.83
N GLU A 526 -0.18 -17.05 -6.01
CA GLU A 526 -1.19 -18.11 -6.16
C GLU A 526 -0.65 -19.48 -5.74
N VAL A 527 0.54 -19.84 -6.19
CA VAL A 527 1.17 -21.14 -5.92
C VAL A 527 1.39 -21.37 -4.42
N PHE A 528 1.73 -20.33 -3.67
CA PHE A 528 1.92 -20.40 -2.23
C PHE A 528 0.68 -20.03 -1.41
N GLY A 529 -0.45 -19.71 -2.06
CA GLY A 529 -1.71 -19.39 -1.37
C GLY A 529 -1.62 -18.20 -0.42
N LEU A 530 -0.86 -17.15 -0.79
CA LEU A 530 -0.50 -16.08 0.13
C LEU A 530 -1.67 -15.16 0.51
N ASP A 531 -2.71 -15.05 -0.32
CA ASP A 531 -3.89 -14.22 0.01
C ASP A 531 -4.55 -14.66 1.32
N ARG A 532 -4.65 -15.98 1.54
CA ARG A 532 -5.18 -16.53 2.80
C ARG A 532 -4.27 -16.23 3.98
N LEU A 533 -2.96 -16.41 3.80
CA LEU A 533 -1.97 -16.15 4.85
C LEU A 533 -1.98 -14.68 5.27
N TRP A 534 -2.02 -13.75 4.31
CA TRP A 534 -2.09 -12.33 4.59
C TRP A 534 -3.37 -11.95 5.35
N ALA A 535 -4.53 -12.47 4.94
CA ALA A 535 -5.80 -12.22 5.64
C ALA A 535 -5.77 -12.68 7.10
N GLU A 536 -5.13 -13.81 7.39
CA GLU A 536 -4.99 -14.32 8.77
C GLU A 536 -4.00 -13.50 9.60
N VAL A 537 -2.87 -13.05 9.01
CA VAL A 537 -1.93 -12.13 9.67
C VAL A 537 -2.59 -10.78 9.99
N GLU A 538 -3.48 -10.31 9.12
CA GLU A 538 -4.27 -9.09 9.34
C GLU A 538 -5.29 -9.27 10.46
N ALA A 539 -6.01 -10.39 10.49
CA ALA A 539 -6.95 -10.72 11.55
C ALA A 539 -6.28 -10.87 12.93
N ALA A 540 -4.97 -11.13 12.97
CA ALA A 540 -4.21 -11.21 14.21
C ALA A 540 -3.86 -9.83 14.83
N GLN A 541 -4.17 -8.71 14.16
CA GLN A 541 -3.74 -7.37 14.56
C GLN A 541 -4.04 -7.04 16.03
N ASP A 542 -5.23 -7.38 16.52
CA ASP A 542 -5.68 -7.04 17.87
C ASP A 542 -5.09 -7.96 18.95
N GLN A 543 -4.37 -9.01 18.56
CA GLN A 543 -3.78 -10.00 19.48
C GLN A 543 -2.26 -9.87 19.61
N VAL A 544 -1.60 -9.22 18.64
CA VAL A 544 -0.13 -9.16 18.58
C VAL A 544 0.35 -7.71 18.48
N ALA A 545 1.61 -7.47 18.87
CA ALA A 545 2.23 -6.16 18.68
C ALA A 545 2.50 -5.87 17.19
N ALA A 546 2.46 -4.58 16.80
CA ALA A 546 2.65 -4.15 15.41
C ALA A 546 3.96 -4.63 14.77
N LEU A 547 5.04 -4.72 15.56
CA LEU A 547 6.34 -5.24 15.08
C LEU A 547 6.28 -6.74 14.77
N THR A 548 5.55 -7.53 15.57
CA THR A 548 5.32 -8.96 15.31
C THR A 548 4.51 -9.15 14.05
N GLN A 549 3.45 -8.36 13.86
CA GLN A 549 2.66 -8.43 12.63
C GLN A 549 3.49 -8.06 11.40
N THR A 550 4.30 -6.99 11.51
CA THR A 550 5.21 -6.55 10.45
C THR A 550 6.24 -7.62 10.10
N SER A 551 6.80 -8.33 11.08
CA SER A 551 7.77 -9.40 10.81
C SER A 551 7.14 -10.55 10.02
N MET A 552 5.89 -10.95 10.35
CA MET A 552 5.15 -11.97 9.59
C MET A 552 4.95 -11.58 8.12
N PHE A 553 4.56 -10.32 7.83
CA PHE A 553 4.48 -9.83 6.45
C PHE A 553 5.82 -9.85 5.74
N LEU A 554 6.90 -9.48 6.43
CA LEU A 554 8.24 -9.48 5.85
C LEU A 554 8.75 -10.90 5.55
N GLU A 555 8.38 -11.93 6.33
CA GLU A 555 8.68 -13.32 5.98
C GLU A 555 7.94 -13.77 4.72
N ALA A 556 6.63 -13.47 4.60
CA ALA A 556 5.86 -13.75 3.38
C ALA A 556 6.45 -13.02 2.16
N ARG A 557 6.88 -11.77 2.34
CA ARG A 557 7.58 -10.98 1.32
C ARG A 557 8.88 -11.64 0.88
N LYS A 558 9.70 -12.17 1.79
CA LYS A 558 10.93 -12.88 1.44
C LYS A 558 10.64 -14.11 0.57
N LEU A 559 9.61 -14.90 0.91
CA LEU A 559 9.21 -16.06 0.12
C LEU A 559 8.81 -15.65 -1.30
N ILE A 560 7.89 -14.70 -1.45
CA ILE A 560 7.41 -14.30 -2.78
C ILE A 560 8.49 -13.65 -3.63
N GLU A 561 9.43 -12.89 -3.04
CA GLU A 561 10.57 -12.34 -3.76
C GLU A 561 11.50 -13.43 -4.30
N ARG A 562 11.75 -14.49 -3.52
CA ARG A 562 12.59 -15.62 -3.97
C ARG A 562 11.87 -16.45 -5.02
N ALA A 563 10.59 -16.75 -4.81
CA ALA A 563 9.76 -17.49 -5.77
C ALA A 563 9.65 -16.75 -7.11
N THR A 564 9.43 -15.43 -7.09
CA THR A 564 9.39 -14.61 -8.31
C THR A 564 10.71 -14.71 -9.08
N ARG A 565 11.85 -14.55 -8.41
CA ARG A 565 13.18 -14.67 -9.03
C ARG A 565 13.41 -16.07 -9.61
N TRP A 566 13.01 -17.11 -8.87
CA TRP A 566 13.14 -18.50 -9.31
C TRP A 566 12.33 -18.73 -10.59
N LEU A 567 11.08 -18.26 -10.63
CA LEU A 567 10.20 -18.36 -11.80
C LEU A 567 10.78 -17.64 -13.02
N LEU A 568 11.31 -16.43 -12.84
CA LEU A 568 11.94 -15.66 -13.93
C LEU A 568 13.16 -16.36 -14.53
N ARG A 569 13.91 -17.14 -13.73
CA ARG A 569 15.14 -17.83 -14.17
C ARG A 569 14.90 -19.24 -14.72
N ASN A 570 13.94 -19.96 -14.15
CA ASN A 570 13.72 -21.39 -14.44
C ASN A 570 12.54 -21.64 -15.38
N ARG A 571 11.76 -20.61 -15.72
CA ARG A 571 10.66 -20.71 -16.68
C ARG A 571 10.89 -19.80 -17.88
N ARG A 572 10.47 -20.29 -19.04
CA ARG A 572 10.57 -19.55 -20.30
C ARG A 572 9.61 -18.36 -20.29
N GLN A 573 10.11 -17.19 -20.69
CA GLN A 573 9.31 -15.98 -20.84
C GLN A 573 8.79 -15.81 -22.28
N PRO A 574 7.61 -15.22 -22.49
CA PRO A 574 6.64 -14.82 -21.46
C PRO A 574 5.95 -16.04 -20.83
N MET A 575 5.75 -15.98 -19.51
CA MET A 575 5.08 -17.04 -18.76
C MET A 575 3.56 -17.02 -18.97
N ASP A 576 2.97 -18.19 -19.15
CA ASP A 576 1.53 -18.39 -19.06
C ASP A 576 1.14 -18.58 -17.58
N ILE A 577 0.24 -17.74 -17.08
CA ILE A 577 -0.05 -17.64 -15.65
C ILE A 577 -0.82 -18.88 -15.18
N GLU A 578 -1.90 -19.23 -15.88
CA GLU A 578 -2.79 -20.33 -15.52
C GLU A 578 -2.07 -21.67 -15.49
N SER A 579 -1.40 -22.06 -16.59
CA SER A 579 -0.72 -23.36 -16.66
C SER A 579 0.44 -23.46 -15.67
N THR A 580 1.11 -22.36 -15.34
CA THR A 580 2.18 -22.38 -14.35
C THR A 580 1.64 -22.56 -12.94
N VAL A 581 0.52 -21.90 -12.60
CA VAL A 581 -0.18 -22.11 -11.32
C VAL A 581 -0.69 -23.56 -11.21
N GLU A 582 -1.34 -24.08 -12.25
CA GLU A 582 -1.83 -25.47 -12.27
C GLU A 582 -0.70 -26.49 -12.10
N PHE A 583 0.47 -26.21 -12.67
CA PHE A 583 1.64 -27.08 -12.57
C PHE A 583 2.19 -27.16 -11.14
N PHE A 584 2.33 -26.02 -10.44
CA PHE A 584 3.01 -25.99 -9.13
C PHE A 584 2.09 -26.18 -7.93
N SER A 585 0.88 -25.60 -7.95
CA SER A 585 0.01 -25.51 -6.78
C SER A 585 -0.25 -26.86 -6.09
N PRO A 586 -0.56 -27.97 -6.79
CA PRO A 586 -0.83 -29.25 -6.12
C PRO A 586 0.37 -29.78 -5.35
N GLY A 587 1.57 -29.70 -5.94
CA GLY A 587 2.80 -30.19 -5.32
C GLY A 587 3.25 -29.31 -4.15
N VAL A 588 3.10 -27.99 -4.28
CA VAL A 588 3.41 -27.04 -3.20
C VAL A 588 2.47 -27.23 -2.01
N GLN A 589 1.16 -27.40 -2.25
CA GLN A 589 0.19 -27.68 -1.20
C GLN A 589 0.48 -29.00 -0.49
N GLN A 590 0.79 -30.07 -1.24
CA GLN A 590 1.18 -31.36 -0.65
C GLN A 590 2.39 -31.21 0.29
N LEU A 591 3.38 -30.41 -0.10
CA LEU A 591 4.57 -30.17 0.71
C LEU A 591 4.28 -29.30 1.94
N ALA A 592 3.42 -28.29 1.81
CA ALA A 592 3.02 -27.44 2.92
C ALA A 592 2.39 -28.24 4.08
N ASP A 593 1.47 -29.15 3.76
CA ASP A 593 0.78 -30.00 4.75
C ASP A 593 1.72 -30.95 5.50
N GLN A 594 2.91 -31.20 4.94
CA GLN A 594 3.78 -32.29 5.33
C GLN A 594 5.20 -31.81 5.67
N MET A 595 5.47 -30.51 5.59
CA MET A 595 6.81 -29.92 5.70
C MET A 595 7.61 -30.44 6.91
N PRO A 596 7.06 -30.48 8.15
CA PRO A 596 7.81 -30.94 9.31
C PRO A 596 8.34 -32.37 9.22
N ARG A 597 7.78 -33.23 8.35
CA ARG A 597 8.24 -34.62 8.21
C ARG A 597 9.53 -34.76 7.41
N TYR A 598 9.83 -33.77 6.56
CA TYR A 598 10.97 -33.82 5.66
C TYR A 598 12.23 -33.22 6.27
N LEU A 599 12.05 -32.25 7.15
CA LEU A 599 13.11 -31.49 7.80
C LEU A 599 14.03 -32.39 8.63
N SER A 600 15.31 -32.03 8.67
CA SER A 600 16.29 -32.65 9.56
C SER A 600 15.90 -32.44 11.03
N GLU A 601 16.55 -33.13 11.97
CA GLU A 601 16.33 -32.87 13.40
C GLU A 601 16.64 -31.40 13.77
N ILE A 602 17.74 -30.86 13.24
CA ILE A 602 18.17 -29.48 13.47
C ILE A 602 17.17 -28.47 12.89
N ASP A 603 16.67 -28.71 11.68
CA ASP A 603 15.69 -27.82 11.05
C ASP A 603 14.33 -27.89 11.74
N ARG A 604 13.92 -29.07 12.23
CA ARG A 604 12.71 -29.23 13.04
C ARG A 604 12.82 -28.49 14.37
N GLU A 605 13.97 -28.53 15.03
CA GLU A 605 14.22 -27.75 16.25
C GLU A 605 14.20 -26.24 15.98
N THR A 606 14.77 -25.82 14.84
CA THR A 606 14.77 -24.42 14.42
C THR A 606 13.34 -23.94 14.14
N LEU A 607 12.57 -24.72 13.37
CA LEU A 607 11.16 -24.47 13.11
C LEU A 607 10.37 -24.40 14.42
N ALA A 608 10.52 -25.38 15.32
CA ALA A 608 9.83 -25.42 16.60
C ALA A 608 10.16 -24.22 17.49
N ARG A 609 11.41 -23.73 17.45
CA ARG A 609 11.82 -22.51 18.15
C ARG A 609 11.14 -21.27 17.58
N SER A 610 11.13 -21.11 16.26
CA SER A 610 10.44 -19.99 15.61
C SER A 610 8.94 -20.00 15.87
N VAL A 611 8.31 -21.18 15.90
CA VAL A 611 6.90 -21.33 16.30
C VAL A 611 6.71 -20.88 17.75
N ALA A 612 7.53 -21.38 18.69
CA ALA A 612 7.43 -21.00 20.10
C ALA A 612 7.66 -19.50 20.34
N GLU A 613 8.56 -18.86 19.58
CA GLU A 613 8.79 -17.41 19.62
C GLU A 613 7.56 -16.62 19.15
N LEU A 614 6.91 -17.06 18.07
CA LEU A 614 5.67 -16.44 17.55
C LEU A 614 4.49 -16.66 18.50
N GLU A 615 4.33 -17.86 19.05
CA GLU A 615 3.30 -18.17 20.05
C GLU A 615 3.48 -17.34 21.33
N LEU A 616 4.72 -17.16 21.79
CA LEU A 616 5.04 -16.29 22.92
C LEU A 616 4.69 -14.83 22.63
N ALA A 617 4.77 -14.41 21.36
CA ALA A 617 4.37 -13.09 20.89
C ALA A 617 2.86 -12.95 20.61
N GLY A 618 2.06 -13.99 20.91
CA GLY A 618 0.59 -13.96 20.82
C GLY A 618 0.00 -14.50 19.51
N VAL A 619 0.82 -15.04 18.59
CA VAL A 619 0.34 -15.61 17.33
C VAL A 619 -0.30 -16.98 17.57
N GLU A 620 -1.44 -17.27 16.93
CA GLU A 620 -2.07 -18.59 17.00
C GLU A 620 -1.16 -19.69 16.43
N GLY A 621 -1.13 -20.87 17.06
CA GLY A 621 -0.17 -21.93 16.74
C GLY A 621 -0.17 -22.41 15.28
N ASP A 622 -1.34 -22.50 14.63
CA ASP A 622 -1.40 -22.89 13.21
C ASP A 622 -0.78 -21.82 12.28
N LEU A 623 -1.09 -20.54 12.54
CA LEU A 623 -0.50 -19.42 11.81
C LEU A 623 1.01 -19.31 12.09
N ALA A 624 1.43 -19.46 13.34
CA ALA A 624 2.84 -19.47 13.74
C ALA A 624 3.62 -20.58 13.01
N GLY A 625 3.05 -21.79 12.94
CA GLY A 625 3.60 -22.92 12.19
C GLY A 625 3.80 -22.60 10.70
N ARG A 626 2.79 -22.02 10.05
CA ARG A 626 2.86 -21.67 8.63
C ARG A 626 3.83 -20.54 8.34
N ILE A 627 3.89 -19.50 9.17
CA ILE A 627 4.87 -18.41 9.04
C ILE A 627 6.30 -18.94 9.22
N ALA A 628 6.56 -19.76 10.24
CA ALA A 628 7.88 -20.31 10.52
C ALA A 628 8.37 -21.24 9.39
N ALA A 629 7.44 -21.92 8.68
CA ALA A 629 7.78 -22.82 7.58
C ALA A 629 8.07 -22.12 6.24
N LEU A 630 7.81 -20.82 6.09
CA LEU A 630 7.90 -20.11 4.80
C LEU A 630 9.28 -20.18 4.15
N ASP A 631 10.37 -20.13 4.94
CA ASP A 631 11.72 -20.21 4.39
C ASP A 631 12.00 -21.58 3.75
N SER A 632 11.55 -22.66 4.41
CA SER A 632 11.64 -24.03 3.90
C SER A 632 10.73 -24.25 2.69
N MET A 633 9.55 -23.61 2.67
CA MET A 633 8.58 -23.72 1.57
C MET A 633 9.14 -23.25 0.23
N PHE A 634 10.14 -22.38 0.21
CA PHE A 634 10.78 -21.96 -1.04
C PHE A 634 11.34 -23.14 -1.86
N SER A 635 11.86 -24.18 -1.20
CA SER A 635 12.39 -25.39 -1.84
C SER A 635 11.33 -26.19 -2.62
N ALA A 636 10.05 -25.93 -2.38
CA ALA A 636 8.95 -26.63 -3.03
C ALA A 636 8.96 -26.45 -4.56
N LEU A 637 9.43 -25.32 -5.07
CA LEU A 637 9.54 -25.09 -6.53
C LEU A 637 10.54 -26.06 -7.18
N ASP A 638 11.72 -26.20 -6.58
CA ASP A 638 12.76 -27.13 -7.05
C ASP A 638 12.28 -28.59 -6.94
N ILE A 639 11.65 -28.95 -5.82
CA ILE A 639 11.15 -30.32 -5.59
C ILE A 639 10.09 -30.68 -6.63
N VAL A 640 9.12 -29.80 -6.89
CA VAL A 640 8.05 -30.05 -7.87
C VAL A 640 8.62 -30.10 -9.28
N ASP A 641 9.57 -29.22 -9.63
CA ASP A 641 10.19 -29.24 -10.94
C ASP A 641 10.99 -30.53 -11.17
N VAL A 642 11.81 -30.97 -10.20
CA VAL A 642 12.55 -32.23 -10.27
C VAL A 642 11.61 -33.43 -10.33
N ALA A 643 10.52 -33.43 -9.55
CA ALA A 643 9.52 -34.49 -9.58
C ALA A 643 8.91 -34.65 -10.98
N ALA A 644 8.53 -33.54 -11.61
CA ALA A 644 7.99 -33.54 -12.97
C ALA A 644 9.02 -33.99 -14.01
N GLN A 645 10.26 -33.48 -13.94
CA GLN A 645 11.35 -33.86 -14.86
C GLN A 645 11.64 -35.37 -14.85
N LEU A 646 11.51 -36.01 -13.69
CA LEU A 646 11.82 -37.44 -13.50
C LEU A 646 10.59 -38.36 -13.51
N GLY A 647 9.38 -37.81 -13.56
CA GLY A 647 8.14 -38.57 -13.37
C GLY A 647 8.06 -39.24 -11.99
N ALA A 648 8.66 -38.64 -10.97
CA ALA A 648 8.71 -39.16 -9.60
C ALA A 648 7.63 -38.53 -8.72
N ALA A 649 7.25 -39.21 -7.63
CA ALA A 649 6.32 -38.65 -6.65
C ALA A 649 7.00 -37.50 -5.87
N VAL A 650 6.30 -36.36 -5.74
CA VAL A 650 6.75 -35.16 -5.00
C VAL A 650 7.27 -35.51 -3.61
N ASP A 651 6.54 -36.35 -2.88
CA ASP A 651 6.94 -36.84 -1.56
C ASP A 651 8.32 -37.50 -1.55
N ARG A 652 8.58 -38.38 -2.53
CA ARG A 652 9.85 -39.08 -2.64
C ARG A 652 11.00 -38.11 -2.95
N VAL A 653 10.74 -37.14 -3.84
CA VAL A 653 11.73 -36.12 -4.18
C VAL A 653 12.06 -35.25 -2.97
N ALA A 654 11.07 -34.82 -2.20
CA ALA A 654 11.27 -34.05 -0.97
C ALA A 654 12.13 -34.79 0.05
N GLN A 655 11.85 -36.07 0.32
CA GLN A 655 12.65 -36.86 1.26
C GLN A 655 14.12 -36.98 0.83
N VAL A 656 14.39 -37.15 -0.47
CA VAL A 656 15.77 -37.17 -0.99
C VAL A 656 16.40 -35.78 -0.92
N TYR A 657 15.66 -34.73 -1.28
CA TYR A 657 16.12 -33.35 -1.26
C TYR A 657 16.61 -32.96 0.14
N PHE A 658 15.76 -33.06 1.16
CA PHE A 658 16.14 -32.68 2.52
C PHE A 658 17.23 -33.60 3.10
N ALA A 659 17.23 -34.90 2.77
CA ALA A 659 18.31 -35.80 3.19
C ALA A 659 19.67 -35.46 2.58
N ILE A 660 19.71 -34.96 1.34
CA ILE A 660 20.95 -34.44 0.72
C ILE A 660 21.39 -33.16 1.44
N GLY A 661 20.45 -32.25 1.73
CA GLY A 661 20.73 -31.01 2.47
C GLY A 661 21.39 -31.28 3.83
N GLU A 662 20.79 -32.20 4.60
CA GLU A 662 21.33 -32.68 5.88
C GLU A 662 22.73 -33.29 5.70
N ARG A 663 22.91 -34.17 4.70
CA ARG A 663 24.17 -34.90 4.50
C ARG A 663 25.34 -34.01 4.10
N LEU A 664 25.07 -32.92 3.39
CA LEU A 664 26.04 -31.94 2.89
C LEU A 664 26.12 -30.68 3.74
N GLU A 665 25.32 -30.57 4.79
CA GLU A 665 25.23 -29.39 5.66
C GLU A 665 24.90 -28.10 4.88
N LEU A 666 24.02 -28.21 3.86
CA LEU A 666 23.67 -27.09 2.97
C LEU A 666 22.92 -25.98 3.71
N ASP A 667 22.16 -26.30 4.77
CA ASP A 667 21.45 -25.31 5.58
C ASP A 667 22.43 -24.35 6.24
N TRP A 668 23.60 -24.83 6.67
CA TRP A 668 24.64 -23.97 7.21
C TRP A 668 25.18 -23.01 6.14
N LEU A 669 25.43 -23.49 4.92
CA LEU A 669 25.85 -22.63 3.81
C LEU A 669 24.79 -21.58 3.49
N GLN A 670 23.52 -21.95 3.47
CA GLN A 670 22.42 -21.02 3.26
C GLN A 670 22.42 -19.91 4.31
N VAL A 671 22.55 -20.24 5.59
CA VAL A 671 22.63 -19.27 6.69
C VAL A 671 23.81 -18.32 6.49
N GLN A 672 24.99 -18.84 6.16
CA GLN A 672 26.18 -18.01 5.92
C GLN A 672 26.00 -17.07 4.72
N ILE A 673 25.43 -17.54 3.61
CA ILE A 673 25.13 -16.70 2.45
C ILE A 673 24.15 -15.58 2.82
N VAL A 674 23.11 -15.88 3.63
CA VAL A 674 22.15 -14.86 4.09
C VAL A 674 22.81 -13.80 4.97
N GLN A 675 23.76 -14.21 5.81
CA GLN A 675 24.54 -13.34 6.72
C GLN A 675 25.58 -12.48 6.00
N LEU A 676 25.89 -12.75 4.74
CA LEU A 676 26.78 -11.88 3.95
C LEU A 676 26.25 -10.43 3.94
N PRO A 677 27.15 -9.43 4.03
CA PRO A 677 26.78 -8.03 3.99
C PRO A 677 25.91 -7.70 2.77
N ARG A 678 24.88 -6.89 3.00
CA ARG A 678 24.00 -6.38 1.92
C ARG A 678 24.60 -5.21 1.14
N GLY A 679 25.79 -4.74 1.53
CA GLY A 679 26.38 -3.43 1.23
C GLY A 679 26.05 -2.85 -0.13
N ASP A 680 27.01 -2.84 -1.05
CA ASP A 680 26.76 -2.25 -2.37
C ASP A 680 25.94 -3.16 -3.30
N ARG A 681 25.55 -2.62 -4.46
CA ARG A 681 24.81 -3.36 -5.50
C ARG A 681 25.48 -4.69 -5.86
N TRP A 682 26.81 -4.72 -5.96
CA TRP A 682 27.54 -5.89 -6.43
C TRP A 682 27.58 -6.99 -5.37
N GLN A 683 27.71 -6.62 -4.09
CA GLN A 683 27.59 -7.54 -2.98
C GLN A 683 26.19 -8.16 -2.91
N ALA A 684 25.14 -7.34 -3.09
CA ALA A 684 23.76 -7.84 -3.14
C ALA A 684 23.54 -8.84 -4.29
N LEU A 685 24.05 -8.54 -5.49
CA LEU A 685 23.99 -9.42 -6.66
C LEU A 685 24.79 -10.71 -6.44
N ALA A 686 26.02 -10.63 -5.92
CA ALA A 686 26.87 -11.78 -5.66
C ALA A 686 26.26 -12.72 -4.62
N ARG A 687 25.69 -12.15 -3.54
CA ARG A 687 24.94 -12.91 -2.54
C ARG A 687 23.71 -13.60 -3.13
N GLY A 688 22.96 -12.89 -3.98
CA GLY A 688 21.84 -13.47 -4.72
C GLY A 688 22.28 -14.64 -5.60
N ALA A 689 23.34 -14.44 -6.39
CA ALA A 689 23.90 -15.48 -7.26
C ALA A 689 24.38 -16.72 -6.50
N LEU A 690 25.08 -16.55 -5.36
CA LEU A 690 25.50 -17.67 -4.52
C LEU A 690 24.32 -18.46 -3.97
N ARG A 691 23.30 -17.77 -3.47
CA ARG A 691 22.10 -18.43 -2.98
C ARG A 691 21.41 -19.21 -4.09
N ASP A 692 21.23 -18.59 -5.25
CA ASP A 692 20.50 -19.21 -6.35
C ASP A 692 21.29 -20.40 -6.94
N ASP A 693 22.62 -20.33 -6.98
CA ASP A 693 23.47 -21.46 -7.38
C ASP A 693 23.43 -22.59 -6.32
N LEU A 694 23.38 -22.29 -5.02
CA LEU A 694 23.19 -23.30 -3.97
C LEU A 694 21.91 -24.12 -4.18
N TYR A 695 20.76 -23.45 -4.37
CA TYR A 695 19.49 -24.14 -4.64
C TYR A 695 19.54 -24.96 -5.93
N HIS A 696 20.12 -24.39 -6.99
CA HIS A 696 20.25 -25.10 -8.27
C HIS A 696 21.14 -26.35 -8.15
N GLN A 697 22.26 -26.29 -7.41
CA GLN A 697 23.10 -27.47 -7.15
C GLN A 697 22.34 -28.49 -6.30
N HIS A 698 21.58 -28.07 -5.29
CA HIS A 698 20.78 -28.96 -4.46
C HIS A 698 19.71 -29.71 -5.27
N ALA A 699 18.97 -29.00 -6.12
CA ALA A 699 17.99 -29.59 -7.02
C ALA A 699 18.65 -30.56 -8.03
N SER A 700 19.79 -30.17 -8.60
CA SER A 700 20.55 -31.00 -9.56
C SER A 700 21.08 -32.29 -8.93
N LEU A 701 21.62 -32.20 -7.71
CA LEU A 701 22.08 -33.37 -6.94
C LEU A 701 20.91 -34.29 -6.61
N THR A 702 19.76 -33.73 -6.21
CA THR A 702 18.54 -34.49 -5.93
C THR A 702 18.09 -35.27 -7.16
N ALA A 703 18.07 -34.61 -8.33
CA ALA A 703 17.73 -35.27 -9.58
C ALA A 703 18.72 -36.38 -9.95
N ASP A 704 20.03 -36.16 -9.76
CA ASP A 704 21.07 -37.16 -10.03
C ASP A 704 20.96 -38.40 -9.12
N VAL A 705 20.73 -38.20 -7.82
CA VAL A 705 20.52 -39.29 -6.86
C VAL A 705 19.32 -40.15 -7.27
N LEU A 706 18.21 -39.52 -7.65
CA LEU A 706 17.00 -40.22 -8.07
C LEU A 706 17.15 -40.96 -9.40
N ARG A 707 17.81 -40.36 -10.41
CA ARG A 707 18.08 -41.01 -11.71
C ARG A 707 18.93 -42.27 -11.58
N ARG A 708 19.85 -42.29 -10.62
CA ARG A 708 20.74 -43.45 -10.40
C ARG A 708 20.08 -44.54 -9.57
N GLY A 709 19.27 -44.15 -8.59
CA GLY A 709 18.45 -45.10 -7.81
C GLY A 709 17.34 -45.78 -8.62
N SER A 710 17.07 -45.31 -9.84
CA SER A 710 16.09 -45.89 -10.76
C SER A 710 16.68 -46.96 -11.71
N GLY A 711 17.97 -47.25 -11.66
CA GLY A 711 18.64 -48.26 -12.50
C GLY A 711 18.55 -49.70 -11.98
N ASP A 712 18.45 -49.91 -10.66
CA ASP A 712 18.40 -51.23 -10.02
C ASP A 712 17.00 -51.50 -9.43
N ALA A 713 16.38 -52.64 -9.74
CA ALA A 713 15.01 -52.98 -9.33
C ALA A 713 14.82 -53.08 -7.80
N GLU A 714 15.89 -53.37 -7.05
CA GLU A 714 15.93 -53.34 -5.58
C GLU A 714 16.09 -51.91 -5.02
N GLU A 715 16.84 -51.01 -5.69
CA GLU A 715 17.02 -49.60 -5.28
C GLU A 715 15.79 -48.73 -5.65
N GLN A 716 15.04 -49.10 -6.70
CA GLN A 716 13.78 -48.44 -7.07
C GLN A 716 12.74 -48.44 -5.94
N HIS A 717 12.78 -49.42 -5.03
CA HIS A 717 11.91 -49.54 -3.86
C HIS A 717 12.62 -49.25 -2.53
N GLY A 718 13.89 -48.84 -2.55
CA GLY A 718 14.66 -48.51 -1.36
C GLY A 718 14.11 -47.26 -0.66
N ALA A 719 14.25 -47.21 0.68
CA ALA A 719 13.90 -46.01 1.44
C ALA A 719 14.73 -44.81 0.95
N PRO A 720 14.16 -43.60 0.83
CA PRO A 720 14.86 -42.42 0.30
C PRO A 720 16.22 -42.12 0.94
N ARG A 721 16.37 -42.34 2.26
CA ARG A 721 17.67 -42.21 2.95
C ARG A 721 18.72 -43.21 2.45
N THR A 722 18.34 -44.44 2.11
CA THR A 722 19.23 -45.45 1.55
C THR A 722 19.78 -45.04 0.17
N LEU A 723 18.99 -44.32 -0.63
CA LEU A 723 19.47 -43.78 -1.92
C LEU A 723 20.57 -42.73 -1.71
N VAL A 724 20.40 -41.86 -0.72
CA VAL A 724 21.40 -40.84 -0.36
C VAL A 724 22.66 -41.50 0.21
N GLU A 725 22.53 -42.53 1.05
CA GLU A 725 23.67 -43.30 1.58
C GLU A 725 24.44 -44.05 0.48
N ALA A 726 23.74 -44.67 -0.47
CA ALA A 726 24.33 -45.34 -1.62
C ALA A 726 25.08 -44.34 -2.51
N TRP A 727 24.47 -43.17 -2.79
CA TRP A 727 25.13 -42.08 -3.50
C TRP A 727 26.36 -41.57 -2.74
N ALA A 728 26.26 -41.35 -1.43
CA ALA A 728 27.35 -40.86 -0.60
C ALA A 728 28.53 -41.85 -0.59
N SER A 729 28.25 -43.14 -0.54
CA SER A 729 29.26 -44.21 -0.60
C SER A 729 29.98 -44.24 -1.96
N ARG A 730 29.23 -44.09 -3.06
CA ARG A 730 29.80 -44.03 -4.43
C ARG A 730 30.63 -42.76 -4.68
N ASN A 731 30.42 -41.70 -3.91
CA ASN A 731 31.11 -40.41 -4.05
C ASN A 731 31.95 -40.04 -2.82
N GLN A 732 32.33 -41.02 -2.00
CA GLN A 732 32.93 -40.82 -0.68
C GLN A 732 34.12 -39.86 -0.68
N SER A 733 35.03 -39.96 -1.66
CA SER A 733 36.21 -39.09 -1.73
C SER A 733 35.87 -37.63 -1.99
N ALA A 734 34.93 -37.36 -2.91
CA ALA A 734 34.52 -35.99 -3.22
C ALA A 734 33.69 -35.40 -2.07
N LEU A 735 32.80 -36.20 -1.49
CA LEU A 735 32.00 -35.82 -0.32
C LEU A 735 32.89 -35.48 0.89
N ALA A 736 33.92 -36.29 1.16
CA ALA A 736 34.86 -36.03 2.25
C ALA A 736 35.62 -34.71 2.05
N ARG A 737 36.07 -34.40 0.83
CA ARG A 737 36.71 -33.11 0.53
C ARG A 737 35.78 -31.93 0.79
N SER A 738 34.54 -32.01 0.30
CA SER A 738 33.54 -30.96 0.52
C SER A 738 33.28 -30.72 2.01
N LEU A 739 33.11 -31.78 2.80
CA LEU A 739 32.84 -31.67 4.24
C LEU A 739 34.06 -31.18 5.03
N THR A 740 35.28 -31.60 4.66
CA THR A 740 36.51 -31.06 5.27
C THR A 740 36.64 -29.57 5.02
N LEU A 741 36.39 -29.11 3.78
CA LEU A 741 36.40 -27.67 3.48
C LEU A 741 35.37 -26.91 4.32
N LEU A 742 34.14 -27.43 4.43
CA LEU A 742 33.11 -26.81 5.27
C LEU A 742 33.53 -26.76 6.75
N ALA A 743 34.13 -27.82 7.27
CA ALA A 743 34.67 -27.85 8.63
C ALA A 743 35.80 -26.82 8.83
N ASP A 744 36.68 -26.66 7.85
CA ASP A 744 37.77 -25.67 7.89
C ASP A 744 37.20 -24.25 7.93
N ILE A 745 36.21 -23.93 7.08
CA ILE A 745 35.55 -22.60 7.08
C ILE A 745 34.84 -22.36 8.41
N LYS A 746 34.13 -23.36 8.95
CA LYS A 746 33.49 -23.29 10.27
C LYS A 746 34.51 -23.01 11.39
N SER A 747 35.67 -23.67 11.33
CA SER A 747 36.73 -23.52 12.33
C SER A 747 37.41 -22.15 12.29
N ALA A 748 37.44 -21.50 11.12
CA ALA A 748 37.99 -20.16 10.94
C ALA A 748 37.14 -19.05 11.60
N GLY A 749 35.88 -19.35 11.97
CA GLY A 749 35.02 -18.46 12.76
C GLY A 749 34.42 -17.26 12.00
N SER A 750 34.75 -17.07 10.72
CA SER A 750 34.09 -16.10 9.84
C SER A 750 34.08 -16.61 8.40
N SER A 751 32.97 -16.39 7.69
CA SER A 751 32.84 -16.65 6.27
C SER A 751 32.67 -15.34 5.50
N ASP A 752 33.32 -15.25 4.35
CA ASP A 752 33.25 -14.13 3.42
C ASP A 752 32.77 -14.63 2.05
N LEU A 753 32.56 -13.70 1.11
CA LEU A 753 32.09 -14.05 -0.23
C LEU A 753 33.03 -15.06 -0.92
N ALA A 754 34.35 -14.90 -0.76
CA ALA A 754 35.33 -15.74 -1.43
C ALA A 754 35.30 -17.18 -0.89
N THR A 755 35.30 -17.35 0.42
CA THR A 755 35.22 -18.67 1.07
C THR A 755 33.92 -19.39 0.74
N LEU A 756 32.79 -18.68 0.72
CA LEU A 756 31.49 -19.28 0.34
C LEU A 756 31.42 -19.64 -1.15
N CYS A 757 32.02 -18.85 -2.05
CA CYS A 757 32.18 -19.22 -3.46
C CYS A 757 32.97 -20.53 -3.61
N VAL A 758 34.05 -20.71 -2.84
CA VAL A 758 34.87 -21.94 -2.88
C VAL A 758 34.08 -23.13 -2.34
N ALA A 759 33.36 -22.96 -1.22
CA ALA A 759 32.50 -24.00 -0.66
C ALA A 759 31.43 -24.45 -1.66
N LEU A 760 30.76 -23.50 -2.31
CA LEU A 760 29.73 -23.80 -3.30
C LEU A 760 30.28 -24.49 -4.55
N ARG A 761 31.51 -24.15 -4.94
CA ARG A 761 32.21 -24.85 -6.03
C ARG A 761 32.45 -26.32 -5.72
N GLU A 762 32.86 -26.67 -4.49
CA GLU A 762 33.01 -28.09 -4.11
C GLU A 762 31.67 -28.83 -4.16
N VAL A 763 30.56 -28.17 -3.78
CA VAL A 763 29.21 -28.74 -3.93
C VAL A 763 28.87 -28.96 -5.41
N ARG A 764 29.20 -28.01 -6.29
CA ARG A 764 29.02 -28.16 -7.74
C ARG A 764 29.87 -29.30 -8.32
N ASP A 765 31.10 -29.47 -7.86
CA ASP A 765 31.97 -30.55 -8.35
C ASP A 765 31.37 -31.95 -8.04
N LEU A 766 30.53 -32.08 -7.00
CA LEU A 766 29.76 -33.31 -6.74
C LEU A 766 28.74 -33.63 -7.85
N VAL A 767 28.26 -32.61 -8.57
CA VAL A 767 27.42 -32.74 -9.76
C VAL A 767 28.27 -32.99 -11.01
N GLU A 768 29.36 -32.22 -11.19
CA GLU A 768 30.13 -32.14 -12.45
C GLU A 768 31.18 -33.24 -12.68
N VAL A 769 31.69 -33.93 -11.65
CA VAL A 769 32.73 -34.98 -11.76
C VAL A 769 32.38 -36.14 -12.74
N ARG A 770 31.21 -36.10 -13.39
CA ARG A 770 30.68 -37.16 -14.25
C ARG A 770 30.19 -36.77 -15.64
N HIS A 771 30.41 -35.56 -16.14
CA HIS A 771 30.27 -35.33 -17.60
C HIS A 771 31.51 -35.78 -18.40
N GLN A 772 32.57 -36.27 -17.74
CA GLN A 772 33.82 -36.71 -18.37
C GLN A 772 34.04 -38.24 -18.38
N HIS A 773 33.09 -39.04 -17.92
CA HIS A 773 33.06 -40.51 -18.03
C HIS A 773 31.67 -40.96 -18.46
#